data_AF-A0A821GJP3-F1
#
_entry.id   AF-A0A821GJP3-F1
#
_cell.length_a   1.000
_cell.length_b   1.000
_cell.length_c   1.000
_cell.angle_alpha   90.00
_cell.angle_beta   90.00
_cell.angle_gamma   90.00
#
_symmetry.space_group_name_H-M   'P 1'
#
loop_
_entity.id
_entity.type
_entity.pdbx_description
1 polymer ?
#
loop_
_entity_poly.entity_id
_entity_poly.type
_entity_poly.pdbx_seq_one_letter_code
_entity_poly.pdbx_strand_id
1 'polypeptide(L)'
;MGTVYDEQIRVLILNEGEDKSEELYRLKKGWTLQIVLSSNLSWRDVRIFTNACLNEKDQFQRNNYQELKWIYPSKGKYDHSDRYLSILCCKSGSFHYYFTIDGTTTKENLNGQGYFQVESYLVWPDGSDEVLEQEYITCQSILSKSLGPLSEWLSRIEVTRHSGYNMIHLTPIQYLNSISNSSYSISDHHKLNSTFECTYKQLKTLIDQMAKKWRILSITDIVYNHAADDCSLFRDHPESSYNLINSPHLKPAVLIDSILMQFTRDVSEGKLLSKGIHDDIKEHHLPLIRHYLLNEIIPQYHIEEYYICDINIIIEQFNNKLSLLNDCPDKPLYLNENIIEINHGKYQRMKSFVDLDLCEKVYFYKREYLSTKEQSINAACNALRYRLYFLNNLISKKLNENLNRAIDNSIASCRYHFFSYNGPKYKKLSLPSTPFVGNYFHYPNRELKHPDDINKLIEYDYNYQLHVMAHNGWIINDDPLRNFAESGEESYLRRDLIQWSDLIKLRYGSRCEDCPSLYSYMKEYTRLVATTFHGCRLDNCHSTPLWLAQQMMDYAREINPNFYINAELSTGNIKTDALFINQIGINSVVKESHRSFDPYELGQMISLVSEGDPIGSFIKSSNHKLLPIKPYSWFYDQTHDNPCQIERRS
;
A
#
# COMPACT_ATOMS: atom_id res chain seq x y z
N MET A 1 15.18 39.49 -32.16
CA MET A 1 14.21 38.82 -33.04
C MET A 1 13.55 37.73 -32.22
N GLY A 2 12.31 37.96 -31.77
CA GLY A 2 11.60 37.00 -30.91
C GLY A 2 11.13 35.81 -31.73
N THR A 3 11.56 34.62 -31.36
CA THR A 3 10.99 33.37 -31.87
C THR A 3 9.58 33.25 -31.32
N VAL A 4 8.59 33.36 -32.20
CA VAL A 4 7.25 32.82 -31.96
C VAL A 4 7.47 31.35 -31.65
N TYR A 5 7.26 30.91 -30.41
CA TYR A 5 7.22 29.48 -30.12
C TYR A 5 6.09 28.91 -30.97
N ASP A 6 6.43 28.07 -31.95
CA ASP A 6 5.43 27.34 -32.73
C ASP A 6 4.51 26.60 -31.76
N GLU A 7 3.21 26.81 -31.92
CA GLU A 7 2.18 26.23 -31.08
C GLU A 7 2.35 24.70 -31.05
N GLN A 8 2.57 24.14 -29.86
CA GLN A 8 2.74 22.70 -29.67
C GLN A 8 1.39 22.06 -29.43
N ILE A 9 0.91 21.31 -30.41
CA ILE A 9 -0.39 20.64 -30.38
C ILE A 9 -0.17 19.13 -30.30
N ARG A 10 -0.85 18.48 -29.36
CA ARG A 10 -0.90 17.02 -29.26
C ARG A 10 -2.34 16.55 -29.40
N VAL A 11 -2.57 15.63 -30.34
CA VAL A 11 -3.92 15.17 -30.68
C VAL A 11 -4.20 13.82 -30.03
N LEU A 12 -5.14 13.79 -29.09
CA LEU A 12 -5.69 12.58 -28.48
C LEU A 12 -6.94 12.14 -29.25
N ILE A 13 -6.91 10.90 -29.75
CA ILE A 13 -8.03 10.31 -30.50
C ILE A 13 -8.82 9.38 -29.58
N LEU A 14 -10.12 9.64 -29.44
CA LEU A 14 -11.02 8.82 -28.63
C LEU A 14 -11.69 7.71 -29.46
N ASN A 15 -11.84 6.53 -28.86
CA ASN A 15 -12.54 5.38 -29.42
C ASN A 15 -13.62 4.89 -28.45
N GLU A 16 -14.76 4.45 -28.98
CA GLU A 16 -15.85 3.91 -28.15
C GLU A 16 -15.36 2.70 -27.33
N GLY A 17 -15.62 2.71 -26.03
CA GLY A 17 -15.26 1.65 -25.09
C GLY A 17 -13.81 1.69 -24.61
N GLU A 18 -13.05 2.76 -24.88
CA GLU A 18 -11.64 2.83 -24.46
C GLU A 18 -11.47 3.08 -22.96
N ASP A 19 -10.59 2.31 -22.30
CA ASP A 19 -10.05 2.65 -20.99
C ASP A 19 -8.53 2.79 -21.08
N LYS A 20 -8.08 4.04 -21.03
CA LYS A 20 -6.67 4.41 -21.11
C LYS A 20 -6.09 4.77 -19.75
N SER A 21 -6.72 4.32 -18.65
CA SER A 21 -6.24 4.61 -17.28
C SER A 21 -4.87 3.98 -16.99
N GLU A 22 -4.53 2.90 -17.70
CA GLU A 22 -3.25 2.18 -17.64
C GLU A 22 -2.21 2.67 -18.67
N GLU A 23 -2.52 3.75 -19.41
CA GLU A 23 -1.61 4.35 -20.37
C GLU A 23 -1.14 5.72 -19.87
N LEU A 24 0.15 6.00 -20.03
CA LEU A 24 0.74 7.25 -19.54
C LEU A 24 0.89 8.25 -20.69
N TYR A 25 0.17 9.37 -20.57
CA TYR A 25 0.27 10.49 -21.49
C TYR A 25 0.82 11.71 -20.77
N ARG A 26 1.91 12.31 -21.27
CA ARG A 26 2.51 13.52 -20.68
C ARG A 26 2.59 14.67 -21.67
N LEU A 27 2.36 15.86 -21.15
CA LEU A 27 2.34 17.14 -21.86
C LEU A 27 3.17 18.15 -21.08
N LYS A 28 3.89 19.03 -21.79
CA LYS A 28 4.57 20.17 -21.15
C LYS A 28 3.55 21.30 -20.92
N LYS A 29 3.71 22.06 -19.83
CA LYS A 29 2.87 23.24 -19.59
C LYS A 29 3.09 24.28 -20.70
N GLY A 30 2.00 24.87 -21.18
CA GLY A 30 1.95 25.73 -22.36
C GLY A 30 1.60 25.00 -23.66
N TRP A 31 1.60 23.66 -23.69
CA TRP A 31 1.12 22.89 -24.85
C TRP A 31 -0.40 22.83 -24.89
N THR A 32 -0.94 22.57 -26.08
CA THR A 32 -2.37 22.39 -26.32
C THR A 32 -2.67 20.90 -26.55
N LEU A 33 -3.57 20.34 -25.74
CA LEU A 33 -4.17 19.03 -25.98
C LEU A 33 -5.43 19.20 -26.82
N GLN A 34 -5.41 18.68 -28.04
CA GLN A 34 -6.61 18.58 -28.87
C GLN A 34 -7.21 17.19 -28.73
N ILE A 35 -8.51 17.11 -28.46
CA ILE A 35 -9.24 15.85 -28.39
C ILE A 35 -10.14 15.75 -29.62
N VAL A 36 -10.01 14.66 -30.37
CA VAL A 36 -10.79 14.37 -31.57
C VAL A 36 -11.44 12.99 -31.47
N LEU A 37 -12.54 12.82 -32.20
CA LEU A 37 -13.23 11.54 -32.27
C LEU A 37 -12.66 10.69 -33.39
N SER A 38 -12.50 9.40 -33.15
CA SER A 38 -12.28 8.44 -34.23
C SER A 38 -13.55 8.29 -35.08
N SER A 39 -13.42 7.59 -36.21
CA SER A 39 -14.52 7.36 -37.15
C SER A 39 -15.72 6.59 -36.55
N ASN A 40 -15.51 5.82 -35.48
CA ASN A 40 -16.60 5.08 -34.82
C ASN A 40 -17.42 5.94 -33.84
N LEU A 41 -16.88 7.08 -33.39
CA LEU A 41 -17.54 8.02 -32.48
C LEU A 41 -18.03 9.29 -33.20
N SER A 42 -17.49 9.61 -34.37
CA SER A 42 -17.73 10.89 -35.06
C SER A 42 -19.21 11.19 -35.35
N TRP A 43 -20.02 10.15 -35.56
CA TRP A 43 -21.46 10.24 -35.82
C TRP A 43 -22.34 10.28 -34.55
N ARG A 44 -21.75 10.06 -33.36
CA ARG A 44 -22.47 10.09 -32.09
C ARG A 44 -22.44 11.49 -31.45
N ASP A 45 -23.40 11.73 -30.56
CA ASP A 45 -23.39 12.89 -29.68
C ASP A 45 -22.52 12.59 -28.45
N VAL A 46 -21.25 12.99 -28.53
CA VAL A 46 -20.24 12.68 -27.52
C VAL A 46 -20.04 13.90 -26.60
N ARG A 47 -20.22 13.69 -25.30
CA ARG A 47 -19.97 14.68 -24.25
C ARG A 47 -18.72 14.29 -23.48
N ILE A 48 -17.77 15.20 -23.32
CA ILE A 48 -16.46 14.93 -22.71
C ILE A 48 -16.28 15.82 -21.49
N PHE A 49 -15.87 15.21 -20.39
CA PHE A 49 -15.70 15.85 -19.09
C PHE A 49 -14.27 15.68 -18.62
N THR A 50 -13.70 16.72 -18.01
CA THR A 50 -12.36 16.66 -17.41
C THR A 50 -12.30 17.42 -16.11
N ASN A 51 -11.44 16.98 -15.19
CA ASN A 51 -11.09 17.73 -13.97
C ASN A 51 -9.88 18.66 -14.17
N ALA A 52 -9.39 18.81 -15.40
CA ALA A 52 -8.31 19.73 -15.73
C ALA A 52 -8.69 21.18 -15.46
N CYS A 53 -7.73 21.95 -14.94
CA CYS A 53 -7.84 23.40 -14.84
C CYS A 53 -7.81 23.99 -16.25
N LEU A 54 -8.87 24.70 -16.65
CA LEU A 54 -8.97 25.31 -17.98
C LEU A 54 -8.32 26.70 -18.02
N ASN A 55 -8.16 27.32 -16.85
CA ASN A 55 -7.50 28.61 -16.67
C ASN A 55 -6.46 28.56 -15.54
N GLU A 56 -5.46 29.44 -15.60
CA GLU A 56 -4.42 29.54 -14.56
C GLU A 56 -4.97 29.88 -13.17
N LYS A 57 -6.12 30.55 -13.10
CA LYS A 57 -6.76 30.94 -11.84
C LYS A 57 -7.58 29.81 -11.20
N ASP A 58 -7.91 28.75 -11.95
CA ASP A 58 -8.77 27.68 -11.47
C ASP A 58 -8.07 26.88 -10.38
N GLN A 59 -8.72 26.63 -9.25
CA GLN A 59 -8.19 25.71 -8.25
C GLN A 59 -8.52 24.27 -8.64
N PHE A 60 -7.51 23.39 -8.58
CA PHE A 60 -7.72 21.99 -8.90
C PHE A 60 -8.56 21.32 -7.81
N GLN A 61 -9.59 20.57 -8.23
CA GLN A 61 -10.40 19.74 -7.35
C GLN A 61 -10.65 18.40 -8.04
N ARG A 62 -10.11 17.34 -7.45
CA ARG A 62 -10.07 15.97 -8.02
C ARG A 62 -11.40 15.49 -8.59
N ASN A 63 -12.48 15.72 -7.86
CA ASN A 63 -13.82 15.20 -8.17
C ASN A 63 -14.71 16.22 -8.90
N ASN A 64 -14.20 17.40 -9.22
CA ASN A 64 -14.95 18.43 -9.93
C ASN A 64 -14.65 18.34 -11.44
N TYR A 65 -15.65 17.97 -12.23
CA TYR A 65 -15.51 17.79 -13.67
C TYR A 65 -16.27 18.89 -14.43
N GLN A 66 -15.63 19.39 -15.49
CA GLN A 66 -16.18 20.38 -16.39
C GLN A 66 -16.41 19.77 -17.76
N GLU A 67 -17.57 20.04 -18.35
CA GLU A 67 -17.87 19.65 -19.73
C GLU A 67 -17.15 20.56 -20.72
N LEU A 68 -16.45 19.95 -21.68
CA LEU A 68 -15.72 20.66 -22.71
C LEU A 68 -16.65 21.04 -23.88
N LYS A 69 -16.38 22.18 -24.51
CA LYS A 69 -17.19 22.71 -25.61
C LYS A 69 -16.53 22.45 -26.97
N TRP A 70 -17.28 21.81 -27.87
CA TRP A 70 -16.87 21.54 -29.25
C TRP A 70 -16.55 22.83 -30.01
N ILE A 71 -15.39 22.84 -30.67
CA ILE A 71 -14.98 23.86 -31.62
C ILE A 71 -15.27 23.32 -33.04
N TYR A 72 -15.94 24.12 -33.87
CA TYR A 72 -16.31 23.79 -35.25
C TYR A 72 -15.61 24.76 -36.22
N PRO A 73 -14.45 24.39 -36.78
CA PRO A 73 -13.73 25.25 -37.72
C PRO A 73 -14.51 25.42 -39.03
N SER A 74 -15.07 24.32 -39.56
CA SER A 74 -16.07 24.35 -40.61
C SER A 74 -17.31 25.14 -40.16
N LYS A 75 -17.59 26.27 -40.82
CA LYS A 75 -18.82 27.07 -40.59
C LYS A 75 -20.09 26.41 -41.16
N GLY A 76 -20.00 25.18 -41.64
CA GLY A 76 -21.13 24.41 -42.16
C GLY A 76 -22.03 23.97 -41.00
N LYS A 77 -23.33 24.30 -41.08
CA LYS A 77 -24.32 24.02 -40.00
C LYS A 77 -24.37 22.54 -39.56
N TYR A 78 -24.03 21.61 -40.46
CA TYR A 78 -24.09 20.17 -40.23
C TYR A 78 -22.76 19.46 -40.52
N ASP A 79 -21.67 20.22 -40.71
CA ASP A 79 -20.35 19.62 -40.86
C ASP A 79 -19.73 19.46 -39.47
N HIS A 80 -19.52 18.21 -39.07
CA HIS A 80 -18.90 17.83 -37.80
C HIS A 80 -17.61 17.05 -38.01
N SER A 81 -17.08 17.03 -39.25
CA SER A 81 -15.94 16.19 -39.62
C SER A 81 -14.61 16.68 -39.05
N ASP A 82 -14.48 17.98 -38.81
CA ASP A 82 -13.27 18.64 -38.31
C ASP A 82 -13.41 19.19 -36.88
N ARG A 83 -14.48 18.81 -36.17
CA ARG A 83 -14.70 19.26 -34.79
C ARG A 83 -13.63 18.71 -33.84
N TYR A 84 -13.21 19.54 -32.89
CA TYR A 84 -12.28 19.13 -31.84
C TYR A 84 -12.59 19.84 -30.52
N LEU A 85 -12.03 19.32 -29.44
CA LEU A 85 -11.94 20.02 -28.16
C LEU A 85 -10.49 20.45 -27.93
N SER A 86 -10.31 21.52 -27.19
CA SER A 86 -8.99 22.07 -26.88
C SER A 86 -8.84 22.31 -25.40
N ILE A 87 -7.71 21.87 -24.84
CA ILE A 87 -7.31 22.12 -23.46
C ILE A 87 -5.90 22.72 -23.49
N LEU A 88 -5.76 23.94 -23.00
CA LEU A 88 -4.44 24.54 -22.76
C LEU A 88 -3.87 23.98 -21.47
N CYS A 89 -2.68 23.40 -21.53
CA CYS A 89 -1.99 22.82 -20.37
C CYS A 89 -1.42 23.94 -19.48
N CYS A 90 -2.27 24.56 -18.64
CA CYS A 90 -1.89 25.73 -17.85
C CYS A 90 -1.34 25.40 -16.45
N LYS A 91 -1.69 24.24 -15.88
CA LYS A 91 -1.25 23.78 -14.56
C LYS A 91 -0.64 22.40 -14.64
N SER A 92 0.43 22.19 -13.87
CA SER A 92 1.06 20.90 -13.66
C SER A 92 0.18 20.01 -12.77
N GLY A 93 0.22 18.71 -13.01
CA GLY A 93 -0.58 17.74 -12.27
C GLY A 93 -1.02 16.57 -13.13
N SER A 94 -1.92 15.75 -12.58
CA SER A 94 -2.54 14.65 -13.31
C SER A 94 -4.04 14.87 -13.39
N PHE A 95 -4.56 14.83 -14.61
CA PHE A 95 -5.94 15.16 -14.93
C PHE A 95 -6.62 13.95 -15.57
N HIS A 96 -7.84 13.70 -15.12
CA HIS A 96 -8.71 12.65 -15.63
C HIS A 96 -9.69 13.24 -16.63
N TYR A 97 -10.03 12.45 -17.63
CA TYR A 97 -11.16 12.71 -18.50
C TYR A 97 -12.03 11.46 -18.66
N TYR A 98 -13.31 11.67 -18.91
CA TYR A 98 -14.24 10.62 -19.34
C TYR A 98 -15.22 11.19 -20.37
N PHE A 99 -15.91 10.31 -21.08
CA PHE A 99 -16.94 10.73 -22.03
C PHE A 99 -18.15 9.80 -22.04
N THR A 100 -19.29 10.36 -22.43
CA THR A 100 -20.58 9.66 -22.55
C THR A 100 -21.13 9.86 -23.96
N ILE A 101 -21.91 8.88 -24.44
CA ILE A 101 -22.53 8.88 -25.77
C ILE A 101 -24.06 8.76 -25.72
N ASP A 102 -24.62 8.64 -24.53
CA ASP A 102 -26.05 8.47 -24.25
C ASP A 102 -26.73 9.78 -23.81
N GLY A 103 -26.00 10.89 -23.83
CA GLY A 103 -26.46 12.21 -23.40
C GLY A 103 -26.40 12.43 -21.88
N THR A 104 -25.99 11.46 -21.08
CA THR A 104 -25.85 11.61 -19.62
C THR A 104 -24.61 12.42 -19.23
N THR A 105 -24.61 12.99 -18.03
CA THR A 105 -23.44 13.69 -17.45
C THR A 105 -22.72 12.85 -16.38
N THR A 106 -23.28 11.70 -16.04
CA THR A 106 -22.91 10.87 -14.90
C THR A 106 -21.73 9.97 -15.26
N LYS A 107 -20.71 9.94 -14.40
CA LYS A 107 -19.51 9.11 -14.60
C LYS A 107 -19.85 7.61 -14.62
N GLU A 108 -20.94 7.21 -14.00
CA GLU A 108 -21.46 5.84 -13.94
C GLU A 108 -21.79 5.26 -15.32
N ASN A 109 -22.09 6.11 -16.31
CA ASN A 109 -22.44 5.72 -17.69
C ASN A 109 -21.32 6.05 -18.69
N LEU A 110 -20.07 6.13 -18.24
CA LEU A 110 -18.94 6.43 -19.12
C LEU A 110 -18.81 5.38 -20.24
N ASN A 111 -18.50 5.87 -21.45
CA ASN A 111 -18.20 5.06 -22.63
C ASN A 111 -16.70 5.08 -22.98
N GLY A 112 -15.91 5.77 -22.16
CA GLY A 112 -14.46 5.67 -22.15
C GLY A 112 -13.83 6.72 -21.25
N GLN A 113 -12.57 6.50 -20.90
CA GLN A 113 -11.82 7.35 -19.96
C GLN A 113 -10.30 7.25 -20.13
N GLY A 114 -9.59 8.17 -19.50
CA GLY A 114 -8.13 8.13 -19.39
C GLY A 114 -7.56 9.27 -18.57
N TYR A 115 -6.24 9.32 -18.51
CA TYR A 115 -5.49 10.39 -17.85
C TYR A 115 -4.53 11.07 -18.81
N PHE A 116 -4.22 12.33 -18.52
CA PHE A 116 -3.04 12.99 -19.04
C PHE A 116 -2.38 13.78 -17.90
N GLN A 117 -1.05 13.79 -17.91
CA GLN A 117 -0.27 14.58 -16.96
C GLN A 117 0.31 15.80 -17.65
N VAL A 118 0.27 16.92 -16.93
CA VAL A 118 1.03 18.10 -17.29
C VAL A 118 2.25 18.15 -16.37
N GLU A 119 3.42 18.18 -16.96
CA GLU A 119 4.69 18.09 -16.23
C GLU A 119 4.86 19.25 -15.24
N SER A 120 5.43 18.93 -14.07
CA SER A 120 5.88 19.93 -13.10
C SER A 120 7.19 20.55 -13.57
N TYR A 121 7.29 21.88 -13.50
CA TYR A 121 8.55 22.57 -13.74
C TYR A 121 9.26 22.84 -12.42
N LEU A 122 10.49 22.36 -12.31
CA LEU A 122 11.37 22.67 -11.21
C LEU A 122 12.01 24.04 -11.47
N VAL A 123 11.41 25.09 -10.90
CA VAL A 123 11.84 26.47 -11.12
C VAL A 123 12.94 26.84 -10.13
N TRP A 124 13.98 27.53 -10.61
CA TRP A 124 15.03 28.06 -9.75
C TRP A 124 14.54 29.27 -8.94
N PRO A 125 14.73 29.31 -7.61
CA PRO A 125 14.28 30.45 -6.78
C PRO A 125 15.26 31.65 -6.85
N ASP A 126 16.01 31.79 -7.93
CA ASP A 126 16.96 32.88 -8.17
C ASP A 126 16.37 34.03 -9.01
N GLY A 127 15.13 33.87 -9.50
CA GLY A 127 14.43 34.85 -10.32
C GLY A 127 14.70 34.70 -11.82
N SER A 128 15.41 33.66 -12.24
CA SER A 128 15.52 33.29 -13.66
C SER A 128 14.25 32.62 -14.17
N ASP A 129 13.97 32.77 -15.46
CA ASP A 129 12.92 32.02 -16.16
C ASP A 129 13.38 30.59 -16.53
N GLU A 130 14.57 30.19 -16.09
CA GLU A 130 15.13 28.88 -16.38
C GLU A 130 14.45 27.81 -15.50
N VAL A 131 14.18 26.67 -16.10
CA VAL A 131 13.59 25.51 -15.42
C VAL A 131 14.53 24.32 -15.51
N LEU A 132 14.63 23.56 -14.43
CA LEU A 132 15.30 22.26 -14.46
C LEU A 132 14.32 21.24 -15.07
N GLU A 133 14.57 20.83 -16.32
CA GLU A 133 13.81 19.74 -16.93
C GLU A 133 14.07 18.41 -16.20
N GLN A 134 13.07 17.54 -16.17
CA GLN A 134 13.13 16.29 -15.42
C GLN A 134 14.27 15.37 -15.90
N GLU A 135 14.58 15.43 -17.20
CA GLU A 135 15.66 14.70 -17.87
C GLU A 135 17.07 15.10 -17.38
N TYR A 136 17.22 16.32 -16.85
CA TYR A 136 18.51 16.85 -16.40
C TYR A 136 18.72 16.71 -14.89
N ILE A 137 17.80 16.07 -14.17
CA ILE A 137 17.95 15.86 -12.73
C ILE A 137 19.13 14.91 -12.46
N THR A 138 20.09 15.41 -11.71
CA THR A 138 21.18 14.63 -11.13
C THR A 138 21.05 14.72 -9.62
N CYS A 139 20.68 13.61 -8.99
CA CYS A 139 20.32 13.57 -7.58
C CYS A 139 21.31 12.76 -6.75
N GLN A 140 21.74 13.30 -5.61
CA GLN A 140 22.48 12.54 -4.60
C GLN A 140 21.59 12.25 -3.38
N SER A 141 21.44 10.97 -3.03
CA SER A 141 20.79 10.56 -1.79
C SER A 141 21.74 10.70 -0.59
N ILE A 142 21.25 11.28 0.49
CA ILE A 142 22.00 11.50 1.73
C ILE A 142 21.19 10.97 2.91
N LEU A 143 21.83 10.13 3.74
CA LEU A 143 21.27 9.70 5.02
C LEU A 143 21.22 10.90 5.96
N SER A 144 20.04 11.50 6.11
CA SER A 144 19.80 12.74 6.87
C SER A 144 20.40 12.68 8.28
N LYS A 145 20.20 11.57 9.00
CA LYS A 145 20.75 11.33 10.35
C LYS A 145 22.27 11.42 10.45
N SER A 146 22.99 11.31 9.33
CA SER A 146 24.46 11.38 9.29
C SER A 146 24.99 12.81 9.04
N LEU A 147 24.11 13.80 8.87
CA LEU A 147 24.50 15.19 8.64
C LEU A 147 24.82 15.98 9.91
N GLY A 148 24.44 15.48 11.10
CA GLY A 148 24.68 16.18 12.37
C GLY A 148 23.91 17.50 12.49
N PRO A 149 24.39 18.46 13.31
CA PRO A 149 23.74 19.75 13.50
C PRO A 149 23.60 20.54 12.19
N LEU A 150 22.51 21.29 12.03
CA LEU A 150 22.20 22.04 10.80
C LEU A 150 23.33 23.01 10.39
N SER A 151 24.09 23.53 11.36
CA SER A 151 25.23 24.42 11.12
C SER A 151 26.34 23.79 10.27
N GLU A 152 26.47 22.46 10.27
CA GLU A 152 27.50 21.74 9.54
C GLU A 152 27.03 21.23 8.16
N TRP A 153 25.72 21.24 7.90
CA TRP A 153 25.14 20.64 6.70
C TRP A 153 25.73 21.19 5.41
N LEU A 154 25.89 22.52 5.28
CA LEU A 154 26.48 23.10 4.08
C LEU A 154 27.89 22.57 3.82
N SER A 155 28.75 22.49 4.83
CA SER A 155 30.11 21.95 4.66
C SER A 155 30.11 20.49 4.24
N ARG A 156 29.18 19.68 4.76
CA ARG A 156 29.06 18.25 4.44
C ARG A 156 28.45 18.01 3.06
N ILE A 157 27.52 18.85 2.62
CA ILE A 157 26.84 18.78 1.32
C ILE A 157 27.69 19.46 0.22
N GLU A 158 28.74 20.20 0.57
CA GLU A 158 29.58 20.89 -0.41
C GLU A 158 30.16 19.96 -1.47
N VAL A 159 30.48 18.71 -1.11
CA VAL A 159 30.94 17.68 -2.04
C VAL A 159 29.91 17.38 -3.14
N THR A 160 28.62 17.38 -2.79
CA THR A 160 27.50 17.19 -3.74
C THR A 160 27.51 18.27 -4.80
N ARG A 161 27.70 19.52 -4.38
CA ARG A 161 27.79 20.68 -5.27
C ARG A 161 29.00 20.60 -6.19
N HIS A 162 30.18 20.33 -5.65
CA HIS A 162 31.41 20.24 -6.44
C HIS A 162 31.41 19.04 -7.40
N SER A 163 30.60 18.01 -7.11
CA SER A 163 30.39 16.85 -7.99
C SER A 163 29.40 17.12 -9.14
N GLY A 164 28.74 18.28 -9.16
CA GLY A 164 27.83 18.69 -10.25
C GLY A 164 26.38 18.23 -10.10
N TYR A 165 25.98 17.67 -8.95
CA TYR A 165 24.58 17.34 -8.67
C TYR A 165 23.74 18.62 -8.55
N ASN A 166 22.52 18.59 -9.08
CA ASN A 166 21.56 19.70 -9.02
C ASN A 166 20.34 19.40 -8.13
N MET A 167 20.31 18.23 -7.49
CA MET A 167 19.31 17.87 -6.51
C MET A 167 19.92 17.01 -5.38
N ILE A 168 19.40 17.16 -4.17
CA ILE A 168 19.61 16.21 -3.08
C ILE A 168 18.31 15.52 -2.70
N HIS A 169 18.42 14.25 -2.33
CA HIS A 169 17.38 13.47 -1.69
C HIS A 169 17.80 13.17 -0.26
N LEU A 170 17.01 13.63 0.71
CA LEU A 170 17.21 13.30 2.12
C LEU A 170 16.31 12.12 2.50
N THR A 171 16.87 11.09 3.15
CA THR A 171 16.04 10.14 3.91
C THR A 171 15.22 10.88 4.97
N PRO A 172 14.18 10.29 5.59
CA PRO A 172 13.29 11.03 6.48
C PRO A 172 14.04 11.85 7.53
N ILE A 173 13.63 13.10 7.70
CA ILE A 173 14.28 14.09 8.58
C ILE A 173 13.64 14.15 9.96
N GLN A 174 12.64 13.31 10.18
CA GLN A 174 11.78 13.31 11.35
C GLN A 174 12.51 12.74 12.57
N TYR A 175 11.90 12.90 13.74
CA TYR A 175 12.36 12.29 14.98
C TYR A 175 12.24 10.76 14.89
N LEU A 176 13.35 10.07 15.11
CA LEU A 176 13.48 8.63 14.91
C LEU A 176 13.40 7.85 16.22
N ASN A 177 13.07 6.58 16.11
CA ASN A 177 13.10 5.63 17.22
C ASN A 177 14.51 5.53 17.80
N SER A 178 14.62 5.75 19.11
CA SER A 178 15.91 5.79 19.81
C SER A 178 16.64 4.43 19.87
N ILE A 179 15.91 3.32 19.72
CA ILE A 179 16.46 1.96 19.82
C ILE A 179 16.94 1.47 18.47
N SER A 180 16.08 1.46 17.45
CA SER A 180 16.48 1.00 16.12
C SER A 180 17.32 2.04 15.38
N ASN A 181 17.06 3.33 15.62
CA ASN A 181 17.67 4.47 14.91
C ASN A 181 17.62 4.31 13.37
N SER A 182 16.63 3.56 12.88
CA SER A 182 16.35 3.41 11.46
C SER A 182 15.81 4.73 10.92
N SER A 183 16.24 5.13 9.72
CA SER A 183 15.77 6.37 9.09
C SER A 183 14.26 6.34 8.78
N TYR A 184 13.68 5.14 8.67
CA TYR A 184 12.26 4.94 8.36
C TYR A 184 11.42 4.60 9.60
N SER A 185 12.06 4.43 10.77
CA SER A 185 11.37 4.24 12.06
C SER A 185 11.11 5.59 12.71
N ILE A 186 10.05 6.26 12.23
CA ILE A 186 9.67 7.61 12.65
C ILE A 186 8.79 7.58 13.90
N SER A 187 9.29 8.12 15.00
CA SER A 187 8.56 8.24 16.28
C SER A 187 7.68 9.49 16.35
N ASP A 188 8.01 10.55 15.61
CA ASP A 188 7.16 11.75 15.50
C ASP A 188 7.33 12.40 14.14
N HIS A 189 6.29 12.32 13.30
CA HIS A 189 6.31 12.82 11.93
C HIS A 189 6.33 14.36 11.87
N HIS A 190 5.97 15.04 12.97
CA HIS A 190 5.85 16.50 13.03
C HIS A 190 7.06 17.17 13.69
N LYS A 191 8.00 16.38 14.23
CA LYS A 191 9.24 16.89 14.82
C LYS A 191 10.44 16.50 13.98
N LEU A 192 11.39 17.42 13.85
CA LEU A 192 12.70 17.15 13.27
C LEU A 192 13.52 16.24 14.18
N ASN A 193 14.44 15.48 13.59
CA ASN A 193 15.44 14.76 14.35
C ASN A 193 16.23 15.72 15.24
N SER A 194 16.36 15.37 16.53
CA SER A 194 17.01 16.22 17.53
C SER A 194 18.47 16.49 17.24
N THR A 195 19.15 15.58 16.51
CA THR A 195 20.56 15.74 16.11
C THR A 195 20.81 16.94 15.21
N PHE A 196 19.77 17.47 14.56
CA PHE A 196 19.90 18.64 13.67
C PHE A 196 19.91 19.97 14.44
N GLU A 197 19.46 19.98 15.70
CA GLU A 197 19.44 21.16 16.57
C GLU A 197 18.78 22.39 15.93
N CYS A 198 17.70 22.18 15.17
CA CYS A 198 17.06 23.24 14.40
C CYS A 198 15.53 23.15 14.36
N THR A 199 14.92 24.23 13.89
CA THR A 199 13.50 24.33 13.58
C THR A 199 13.25 24.15 12.09
N TYR A 200 12.01 23.79 11.71
CA TYR A 200 11.60 23.76 10.29
C TYR A 200 11.87 25.08 9.56
N LYS A 201 11.75 26.23 10.24
CA LYS A 201 12.05 27.54 9.65
C LYS A 201 13.53 27.69 9.29
N GLN A 202 14.42 27.25 10.17
CA GLN A 202 15.87 27.27 9.91
C GLN A 202 16.24 26.29 8.80
N LEU A 203 15.68 25.08 8.83
CA LEU A 203 15.86 24.10 7.77
C LEU A 203 15.40 24.65 6.41
N LYS A 204 14.19 25.22 6.33
CA LYS A 204 13.67 25.85 5.11
C LYS A 204 14.59 26.96 4.60
N THR A 205 15.11 27.78 5.51
CA THR A 205 16.08 28.84 5.14
C THR A 205 17.33 28.26 4.50
N LEU A 206 17.85 27.15 5.01
CA LEU A 206 19.01 26.45 4.44
C LEU A 206 18.68 25.78 3.09
N ILE A 207 17.52 25.14 2.96
CA ILE A 207 17.03 24.55 1.69
C ILE A 207 16.89 25.63 0.61
N ASP A 208 16.30 26.78 0.95
CA ASP A 208 16.17 27.93 0.04
C ASP A 208 17.53 28.52 -0.33
N GLN A 209 18.46 28.56 0.63
CA GLN A 209 19.82 29.00 0.37
C GLN A 209 20.54 28.09 -0.62
N MET A 210 20.41 26.77 -0.50
CA MET A 210 21.01 25.82 -1.46
C MET A 210 20.38 25.97 -2.84
N ALA A 211 19.05 26.06 -2.92
CA ALA A 211 18.36 26.22 -4.19
C ALA A 211 18.75 27.53 -4.89
N LYS A 212 18.86 28.64 -4.14
CA LYS A 212 19.19 29.96 -4.71
C LYS A 212 20.67 30.14 -5.02
N LYS A 213 21.57 29.73 -4.11
CA LYS A 213 23.02 30.00 -4.25
C LYS A 213 23.77 28.89 -4.96
N TRP A 214 23.34 27.64 -4.80
CA TRP A 214 24.04 26.48 -5.36
C TRP A 214 23.31 25.86 -6.54
N ARG A 215 22.05 26.29 -6.79
CA ARG A 215 21.18 25.66 -7.78
C ARG A 215 21.07 24.15 -7.52
N ILE A 216 20.83 23.84 -6.24
CA ILE A 216 20.59 22.48 -5.76
C ILE A 216 19.21 22.46 -5.11
N LEU A 217 18.27 21.77 -5.76
CA LEU A 217 16.95 21.52 -5.19
C LEU A 217 17.02 20.40 -4.16
N SER A 218 15.97 20.25 -3.37
CA SER A 218 15.94 19.28 -2.29
C SER A 218 14.57 18.62 -2.21
N ILE A 219 14.59 17.29 -2.11
CA ILE A 219 13.44 16.46 -1.79
C ILE A 219 13.73 15.61 -0.55
N THR A 220 12.69 15.09 0.08
CA THR A 220 12.80 14.15 1.21
C THR A 220 11.88 12.96 1.01
N ASP A 221 12.23 11.82 1.59
CA ASP A 221 11.31 10.70 1.71
C ASP A 221 10.06 11.08 2.52
N ILE A 222 8.93 10.53 2.11
CA ILE A 222 7.67 10.52 2.84
C ILE A 222 7.26 9.07 3.10
N VAL A 223 6.95 8.77 4.37
CA VAL A 223 6.52 7.45 4.82
C VAL A 223 5.06 7.49 5.27
N TYR A 224 4.19 6.77 4.57
CA TYR A 224 2.77 6.65 4.94
C TYR A 224 2.39 5.26 5.45
N ASN A 225 3.24 4.25 5.27
CA ASN A 225 2.85 2.86 5.49
C ASN A 225 2.89 2.43 6.97
N HIS A 226 3.75 3.08 7.75
CA HIS A 226 4.08 2.67 9.12
C HIS A 226 4.60 3.83 9.96
N ALA A 227 4.65 3.64 11.27
CA ALA A 227 5.33 4.52 12.23
C ALA A 227 6.12 3.66 13.23
N ALA A 228 7.08 4.27 13.94
CA ALA A 228 7.83 3.58 14.98
C ALA A 228 6.91 3.10 16.11
N ASP A 229 7.31 2.02 16.76
CA ASP A 229 6.55 1.40 17.85
C ASP A 229 6.37 2.28 19.11
N ASP A 230 7.14 3.35 19.24
CA ASP A 230 7.07 4.34 20.32
C ASP A 230 6.39 5.66 19.90
N CYS A 231 5.76 5.71 18.71
CA CYS A 231 5.07 6.89 18.23
C CYS A 231 3.89 7.27 19.13
N SER A 232 3.81 8.54 19.53
CA SER A 232 2.74 9.04 20.42
C SER A 232 1.34 8.91 19.81
N LEU A 233 1.24 8.87 18.47
CA LEU A 233 -0.01 8.65 17.75
C LEU A 233 -0.75 7.40 18.25
N PHE A 234 -0.03 6.32 18.57
CA PHE A 234 -0.64 5.07 19.00
C PHE A 234 -1.17 5.11 20.43
N ARG A 235 -0.65 6.02 21.26
CA ARG A 235 -1.15 6.24 22.62
C ARG A 235 -2.45 7.03 22.61
N ASP A 236 -2.50 8.07 21.78
CA ASP A 236 -3.63 8.99 21.73
C ASP A 236 -4.76 8.46 20.82
N HIS A 237 -4.38 7.73 19.76
CA HIS A 237 -5.24 7.22 18.70
C HIS A 237 -4.88 5.77 18.31
N PRO A 238 -5.07 4.78 19.22
CA PRO A 238 -4.74 3.38 18.95
C PRO A 238 -5.48 2.79 17.75
N GLU A 239 -6.63 3.36 17.36
CA GLU A 239 -7.38 3.00 16.15
C GLU A 239 -6.64 3.25 14.83
N SER A 240 -5.55 4.02 14.88
CA SER A 240 -4.62 4.31 13.76
C SER A 240 -3.75 3.13 13.37
N SER A 241 -3.79 2.03 14.14
CA SER A 241 -3.10 0.78 13.87
C SER A 241 -4.09 -0.36 13.65
N TYR A 242 -3.62 -1.48 13.08
CA TYR A 242 -4.35 -2.74 13.11
C TYR A 242 -4.20 -3.37 14.50
N ASN A 243 -5.26 -3.32 15.31
CA ASN A 243 -5.31 -3.87 16.67
C ASN A 243 -6.41 -4.91 16.84
N LEU A 244 -6.53 -5.57 17.99
CA LEU A 244 -7.46 -6.68 18.17
C LEU A 244 -8.93 -6.25 18.33
N ILE A 245 -9.19 -4.94 18.47
CA ILE A 245 -10.55 -4.38 18.52
C ILE A 245 -11.06 -4.10 17.10
N ASN A 246 -10.27 -3.43 16.26
CA ASN A 246 -10.66 -3.08 14.89
C ASN A 246 -10.33 -4.20 13.87
N SER A 247 -9.43 -5.11 14.22
CA SER A 247 -8.94 -6.20 13.36
C SER A 247 -8.95 -7.53 14.14
N PRO A 248 -10.13 -8.02 14.57
CA PRO A 248 -10.24 -9.19 15.44
C PRO A 248 -9.71 -10.49 14.82
N HIS A 249 -9.64 -10.57 13.48
CA HIS A 249 -9.04 -11.69 12.75
C HIS A 249 -7.56 -11.91 13.08
N LEU A 250 -6.89 -10.94 13.71
CA LEU A 250 -5.50 -11.04 14.14
C LEU A 250 -5.32 -11.76 15.50
N LYS A 251 -6.39 -11.99 16.27
CA LYS A 251 -6.29 -12.68 17.58
C LYS A 251 -5.60 -14.05 17.51
N PRO A 252 -5.95 -14.94 16.57
CA PRO A 252 -5.25 -16.22 16.41
C PRO A 252 -3.76 -16.04 16.07
N ALA A 253 -3.43 -15.04 15.23
CA ALA A 253 -2.06 -14.75 14.85
C ALA A 253 -1.22 -14.23 16.03
N VAL A 254 -1.79 -13.39 16.90
CA VAL A 254 -1.14 -12.93 18.15
C VAL A 254 -0.82 -14.09 19.09
N LEU A 255 -1.73 -15.07 19.19
CA LEU A 255 -1.50 -16.26 20.01
C LEU A 255 -0.34 -17.09 19.45
N ILE A 256 -0.28 -17.30 18.13
CA ILE A 256 0.88 -17.93 17.48
C ILE A 256 2.17 -17.14 17.74
N ASP A 257 2.12 -15.80 17.73
CA ASP A 257 3.30 -14.95 17.94
C ASP A 257 3.89 -15.17 19.33
N SER A 258 3.00 -15.18 20.33
CA SER A 258 3.38 -15.48 21.72
C SER A 258 3.92 -16.89 21.88
N ILE A 259 3.34 -17.90 21.22
CA ILE A 259 3.83 -19.29 21.23
C ILE A 259 5.27 -19.36 20.70
N LEU A 260 5.56 -18.70 19.57
CA LEU A 260 6.89 -18.71 18.97
C LEU A 260 7.92 -17.92 19.79
N MET A 261 7.49 -16.87 20.49
CA MET A 261 8.34 -16.15 21.43
C MET A 261 8.63 -16.96 22.69
N GLN A 262 7.61 -17.63 23.23
CA GLN A 262 7.80 -18.54 24.36
C GLN A 262 8.71 -19.71 23.99
N PHE A 263 8.58 -20.25 22.78
CA PHE A 263 9.50 -21.26 22.26
C PHE A 263 10.95 -20.77 22.28
N THR A 264 11.22 -19.56 21.76
CA THR A 264 12.57 -18.98 21.79
C THR A 264 13.10 -18.89 23.23
N ARG A 265 12.26 -18.44 24.18
CA ARG A 265 12.61 -18.34 25.60
C ARG A 265 12.97 -19.71 26.18
N ASP A 266 12.10 -20.70 25.99
CA ASP A 266 12.26 -22.04 26.54
C ASP A 266 13.51 -22.75 26.00
N VAL A 267 13.83 -22.54 24.72
CA VAL A 267 15.09 -23.03 24.13
C VAL A 267 16.29 -22.35 24.77
N SER A 268 16.27 -21.01 24.90
CA SER A 268 17.38 -20.25 25.48
C SER A 268 17.63 -20.57 26.96
N GLU A 269 16.59 -20.96 27.69
CA GLU A 269 16.66 -21.40 29.09
C GLU A 269 17.00 -22.90 29.24
N GLY A 270 17.20 -23.62 28.13
CA GLY A 270 17.58 -25.04 28.12
C GLY A 270 16.43 -26.01 28.48
N LYS A 271 15.17 -25.56 28.49
CA LYS A 271 14.03 -26.42 28.85
C LYS A 271 13.78 -27.52 27.82
N LEU A 272 14.20 -27.33 26.59
CA LEU A 272 13.97 -28.27 25.47
C LEU A 272 15.17 -29.18 25.17
N LEU A 273 16.20 -29.19 26.03
CA LEU A 273 17.39 -30.05 25.87
C LEU A 273 17.01 -31.55 25.86
N SER A 274 16.04 -31.96 26.68
CA SER A 274 15.55 -33.35 26.72
C SER A 274 14.87 -33.79 25.42
N LYS A 275 14.45 -32.84 24.57
CA LYS A 275 13.88 -33.05 23.24
C LYS A 275 14.91 -32.92 22.11
N GLY A 276 16.19 -32.71 22.45
CA GLY A 276 17.27 -32.52 21.49
C GLY A 276 17.26 -31.16 20.80
N ILE A 277 16.56 -30.16 21.34
CA ILE A 277 16.52 -28.79 20.81
C ILE A 277 17.41 -27.91 21.68
N HIS A 278 18.51 -27.44 21.10
CA HIS A 278 19.50 -26.60 21.76
C HIS A 278 19.40 -25.13 21.33
N ASP A 279 19.94 -24.22 22.14
CA ASP A 279 20.05 -22.79 21.83
C ASP A 279 21.03 -22.50 20.69
N ASP A 280 22.07 -23.32 20.52
CA ASP A 280 22.91 -23.40 19.33
C ASP A 280 22.22 -24.20 18.22
N ILE A 281 21.22 -23.60 17.56
CA ILE A 281 20.48 -24.29 16.49
C ILE A 281 21.44 -24.69 15.36
N LYS A 282 21.37 -25.98 14.98
CA LYS A 282 21.97 -26.55 13.78
C LYS A 282 20.86 -26.90 12.80
N GLU A 283 21.19 -26.96 11.51
CA GLU A 283 20.17 -27.15 10.46
C GLU A 283 19.37 -28.46 10.62
N HIS A 284 20.00 -29.52 11.12
CA HIS A 284 19.31 -30.80 11.40
C HIS A 284 18.36 -30.75 12.61
N HIS A 285 18.39 -29.70 13.44
CA HIS A 285 17.40 -29.48 14.49
C HIS A 285 16.06 -28.98 13.92
N LEU A 286 16.03 -28.37 12.72
CA LEU A 286 14.83 -27.73 12.17
C LEU A 286 13.62 -28.70 12.01
N PRO A 287 13.79 -29.96 11.54
CA PRO A 287 12.68 -30.91 11.49
C PRO A 287 12.13 -31.29 12.88
N LEU A 288 13.01 -31.38 13.90
CA LEU A 288 12.58 -31.65 15.28
C LEU A 288 11.77 -30.48 15.84
N ILE A 289 12.24 -29.25 15.61
CA ILE A 289 11.52 -28.02 16.00
C ILE A 289 10.15 -27.97 15.31
N ARG A 290 10.10 -28.28 14.01
CA ARG A 290 8.85 -28.37 13.25
C ARG A 290 7.86 -29.33 13.91
N HIS A 291 8.33 -30.54 14.22
CA HIS A 291 7.51 -31.59 14.81
C HIS A 291 6.99 -31.17 16.19
N TYR A 292 7.86 -30.62 17.05
CA TYR A 292 7.52 -30.13 18.38
C TYR A 292 6.45 -29.04 18.34
N LEU A 293 6.64 -28.01 17.50
CA LEU A 293 5.71 -26.89 17.41
C LEU A 293 4.33 -27.33 16.90
N LEU A 294 4.27 -28.15 15.84
CA LEU A 294 3.00 -28.54 15.21
C LEU A 294 2.24 -29.64 15.95
N ASN A 295 2.93 -30.62 16.52
CA ASN A 295 2.28 -31.82 17.07
C ASN A 295 2.16 -31.78 18.60
N GLU A 296 3.04 -31.03 19.29
CA GLU A 296 3.00 -30.96 20.74
C GLU A 296 2.44 -29.63 21.24
N ILE A 297 2.89 -28.48 20.70
CA ILE A 297 2.58 -27.16 21.28
C ILE A 297 1.30 -26.52 20.72
N ILE A 298 1.23 -26.29 19.41
CA ILE A 298 0.07 -25.63 18.78
C ILE A 298 -1.28 -26.29 19.15
N PRO A 299 -1.42 -27.63 19.16
CA PRO A 299 -2.69 -28.28 19.50
C PRO A 299 -3.21 -27.99 20.90
N GLN A 300 -2.34 -27.62 21.86
CA GLN A 300 -2.75 -27.31 23.24
C GLN A 300 -3.59 -26.02 23.33
N TYR A 301 -3.49 -25.15 22.32
CA TYR A 301 -4.12 -23.83 22.32
C TYR A 301 -5.46 -23.79 21.58
N HIS A 302 -5.92 -24.89 20.99
CA HIS A 302 -7.22 -25.02 20.33
C HIS A 302 -7.55 -23.82 19.42
N ILE A 303 -6.64 -23.47 18.51
CA ILE A 303 -6.77 -22.28 17.65
C ILE A 303 -8.01 -22.37 16.76
N GLU A 304 -8.46 -23.58 16.43
CA GLU A 304 -9.68 -23.86 15.69
C GLU A 304 -10.93 -23.22 16.30
N GLU A 305 -10.98 -23.06 17.63
CA GLU A 305 -12.11 -22.46 18.32
C GLU A 305 -12.41 -21.04 17.85
N TYR A 306 -11.42 -20.31 17.35
CA TYR A 306 -11.61 -18.96 16.79
C TYR A 306 -12.44 -18.94 15.51
N TYR A 307 -12.54 -20.07 14.82
CA TYR A 307 -13.11 -20.16 13.47
C TYR A 307 -14.36 -21.05 13.40
N ILE A 308 -14.59 -21.91 14.39
CA ILE A 308 -15.72 -22.84 14.42
C ILE A 308 -16.86 -22.36 15.32
N CYS A 309 -18.05 -22.91 15.11
CA CYS A 309 -19.24 -22.64 15.93
C CYS A 309 -19.50 -23.77 16.94
N ASP A 310 -20.08 -23.43 18.09
CA ASP A 310 -20.72 -24.43 18.96
C ASP A 310 -22.03 -24.93 18.31
N ILE A 311 -21.98 -26.16 17.81
CA ILE A 311 -23.10 -26.78 17.11
C ILE A 311 -24.33 -26.90 18.00
N ASN A 312 -24.16 -27.22 19.29
CA ASN A 312 -25.30 -27.44 20.17
C ASN A 312 -26.05 -26.13 20.43
N ILE A 313 -25.31 -25.05 20.68
CA ILE A 313 -25.88 -23.72 20.88
C ILE A 313 -26.63 -23.24 19.63
N ILE A 314 -26.03 -23.38 18.44
CA ILE A 314 -26.68 -22.98 17.18
C ILE A 314 -27.95 -23.79 16.92
N ILE A 315 -27.92 -25.10 17.18
CA ILE A 315 -29.10 -25.95 17.00
C ILE A 315 -30.21 -25.62 18.01
N GLU A 316 -29.87 -25.29 19.25
CA GLU A 316 -30.83 -24.83 20.24
C GLU A 316 -31.51 -23.52 19.80
N GLN A 317 -30.71 -22.54 19.37
CA GLN A 317 -31.22 -21.27 18.83
C GLN A 317 -32.13 -21.49 17.61
N PHE A 318 -31.73 -22.37 16.70
CA PHE A 318 -32.52 -22.71 15.52
C PHE A 318 -33.85 -23.40 15.89
N ASN A 319 -33.83 -24.35 16.82
CA ASN A 319 -35.04 -25.01 17.31
C ASN A 319 -36.01 -24.00 17.94
N ASN A 320 -35.51 -23.12 18.81
CA ASN A 320 -36.32 -22.07 19.44
C ASN A 320 -36.94 -21.14 18.38
N LYS A 321 -36.16 -20.75 17.37
CA LYS A 321 -36.65 -19.93 16.25
C LYS A 321 -37.78 -20.62 15.49
N LEU A 322 -37.61 -21.87 15.08
CA LEU A 322 -38.63 -22.60 14.32
C LEU A 322 -39.90 -22.90 15.13
N SER A 323 -39.74 -23.08 16.45
CA SER A 323 -40.87 -23.31 17.35
C SER A 323 -41.86 -22.15 17.36
N LEU A 324 -41.38 -20.91 17.17
CA LEU A 324 -42.18 -19.69 17.12
C LEU A 324 -42.93 -19.47 15.79
N LEU A 325 -42.61 -20.22 14.73
CA LEU A 325 -43.26 -20.07 13.42
C LEU A 325 -44.63 -20.75 13.39
N ASN A 326 -45.64 -20.12 12.80
CA ASN A 326 -46.98 -20.71 12.77
C ASN A 326 -47.11 -21.88 11.79
N ASP A 327 -46.53 -21.74 10.59
CA ASP A 327 -46.69 -22.72 9.50
C ASP A 327 -45.34 -23.23 8.97
N CYS A 328 -45.33 -24.51 8.57
CA CYS A 328 -44.21 -25.13 7.88
C CYS A 328 -44.40 -25.01 6.36
N PRO A 329 -43.46 -24.41 5.60
CA PRO A 329 -43.56 -24.30 4.14
C PRO A 329 -43.62 -25.66 3.44
N ASP A 330 -44.29 -25.75 2.29
CA ASP A 330 -44.39 -27.02 1.53
C ASP A 330 -43.07 -27.44 0.88
N LYS A 331 -42.20 -26.48 0.55
CA LYS A 331 -40.91 -26.70 -0.12
C LYS A 331 -39.86 -25.72 0.41
N PRO A 332 -38.56 -26.08 0.36
CA PRO A 332 -37.50 -25.13 0.70
C PRO A 332 -37.48 -23.98 -0.31
N LEU A 333 -37.11 -22.79 0.15
CA LEU A 333 -36.94 -21.63 -0.72
C LEU A 333 -35.64 -21.73 -1.52
N TYR A 334 -34.60 -22.29 -0.92
CA TYR A 334 -33.31 -22.55 -1.57
C TYR A 334 -32.98 -24.04 -1.51
N LEU A 335 -32.63 -24.62 -2.66
CA LEU A 335 -32.23 -26.03 -2.78
C LEU A 335 -30.72 -26.25 -2.53
N ASN A 336 -29.92 -25.19 -2.68
CA ASN A 336 -28.46 -25.26 -2.52
C ASN A 336 -28.06 -24.87 -1.10
N GLU A 337 -27.61 -25.83 -0.30
CA GLU A 337 -27.12 -25.58 1.06
C GLU A 337 -25.73 -24.92 1.11
N ASN A 338 -25.02 -24.81 -0.02
CA ASN A 338 -23.69 -24.17 -0.07
C ASN A 338 -23.73 -22.67 0.18
N ILE A 339 -24.91 -22.05 0.19
CA ILE A 339 -25.10 -20.65 0.56
C ILE A 339 -24.93 -20.40 2.07
N ILE A 340 -24.92 -21.47 2.88
CA ILE A 340 -24.72 -21.38 4.33
C ILE A 340 -23.21 -21.39 4.60
N GLU A 341 -22.73 -20.25 5.10
CA GLU A 341 -21.34 -20.01 5.47
C GLU A 341 -21.23 -19.66 6.94
N ILE A 342 -20.09 -20.00 7.55
CA ILE A 342 -19.78 -19.62 8.94
C ILE A 342 -19.24 -18.19 8.96
N ASN A 343 -19.82 -17.36 9.81
CA ASN A 343 -19.35 -16.02 10.10
C ASN A 343 -18.58 -16.01 11.43
N HIS A 344 -17.35 -15.51 11.42
CA HIS A 344 -16.46 -15.49 12.59
C HIS A 344 -16.75 -14.33 13.57
N GLY A 345 -17.55 -13.34 13.15
CA GLY A 345 -17.87 -12.16 13.96
C GLY A 345 -16.61 -11.45 14.48
N LYS A 346 -16.39 -11.51 15.80
CA LYS A 346 -15.25 -10.89 16.50
C LYS A 346 -14.11 -11.87 16.79
N TYR A 347 -14.06 -13.02 16.09
CA TYR A 347 -13.08 -14.08 16.30
C TYR A 347 -12.96 -14.40 17.80
N GLN A 348 -14.08 -14.83 18.37
CA GLN A 348 -14.12 -15.29 19.76
C GLN A 348 -14.29 -16.81 19.75
N ARG A 349 -13.62 -17.48 20.69
CA ARG A 349 -13.64 -18.95 20.80
C ARG A 349 -15.07 -19.50 20.84
N MET A 350 -15.34 -20.46 19.95
CA MET A 350 -16.61 -21.18 19.77
C MET A 350 -17.84 -20.31 19.47
N LYS A 351 -17.64 -19.04 19.09
CA LYS A 351 -18.71 -18.06 18.85
C LYS A 351 -18.92 -17.69 17.39
N SER A 352 -18.30 -18.42 16.47
CA SER A 352 -18.70 -18.30 15.05
C SER A 352 -20.16 -18.76 14.90
N PHE A 353 -20.89 -18.22 13.93
CA PHE A 353 -22.32 -18.46 13.77
C PHE A 353 -22.72 -18.55 12.29
N VAL A 354 -23.94 -19.00 12.02
CA VAL A 354 -24.55 -19.02 10.68
C VAL A 354 -25.80 -18.15 10.66
N ASP A 355 -26.21 -17.67 9.49
CA ASP A 355 -27.48 -16.97 9.32
C ASP A 355 -28.65 -17.94 9.51
N LEU A 356 -29.36 -17.81 10.64
CA LEU A 356 -30.48 -18.68 10.98
C LEU A 356 -31.72 -18.44 10.11
N ASP A 357 -31.90 -17.23 9.55
CA ASP A 357 -32.98 -16.95 8.60
C ASP A 357 -32.71 -17.66 7.26
N LEU A 358 -31.45 -17.71 6.85
CA LEU A 358 -31.04 -18.47 5.68
C LEU A 358 -31.17 -19.98 5.92
N CYS A 359 -30.77 -20.46 7.10
CA CYS A 359 -30.93 -21.87 7.49
C CYS A 359 -32.40 -22.31 7.48
N GLU A 360 -33.32 -21.46 7.95
CA GLU A 360 -34.76 -21.72 7.89
C GLU A 360 -35.22 -21.95 6.44
N LYS A 361 -34.85 -21.03 5.54
CA LYS A 361 -35.20 -21.07 4.11
C LYS A 361 -34.67 -22.31 3.38
N VAL A 362 -33.61 -22.92 3.87
CA VAL A 362 -32.98 -24.12 3.30
C VAL A 362 -33.54 -25.40 3.93
N TYR A 363 -33.66 -25.47 5.26
CA TYR A 363 -33.88 -26.73 5.98
C TYR A 363 -35.29 -26.94 6.52
N PHE A 364 -36.12 -25.89 6.65
CA PHE A 364 -37.45 -25.98 7.23
C PHE A 364 -38.56 -26.03 6.16
N TYR A 365 -39.03 -27.25 5.87
CA TYR A 365 -40.11 -27.52 4.92
C TYR A 365 -40.80 -28.86 5.21
N LYS A 366 -42.00 -29.07 4.68
CA LYS A 366 -42.79 -30.31 4.84
C LYS A 366 -42.13 -31.47 4.10
N ARG A 367 -42.00 -32.61 4.79
CA ARG A 367 -41.49 -33.86 4.20
C ARG A 367 -42.59 -34.91 4.25
N GLU A 368 -42.78 -35.66 3.17
CA GLU A 368 -43.90 -36.60 3.00
C GLU A 368 -44.03 -37.64 4.12
N TYR A 369 -42.92 -37.98 4.80
CA TYR A 369 -42.86 -38.96 5.88
C TYR A 369 -43.01 -38.38 7.29
N LEU A 370 -43.21 -37.05 7.43
CA LEU A 370 -43.34 -36.38 8.73
C LEU A 370 -44.75 -35.79 8.89
N SER A 371 -45.40 -36.09 10.01
CA SER A 371 -46.81 -35.72 10.25
C SER A 371 -46.99 -34.58 11.24
N THR A 372 -45.97 -34.27 12.06
CA THR A 372 -46.04 -33.19 13.06
C THR A 372 -45.04 -32.06 12.80
N LYS A 373 -45.38 -30.84 13.22
CA LYS A 373 -44.46 -29.69 13.17
C LYS A 373 -43.17 -29.98 13.93
N GLU A 374 -43.27 -30.62 15.10
CA GLU A 374 -42.11 -31.01 15.92
C GLU A 374 -41.16 -31.96 15.16
N GLN A 375 -41.70 -32.93 14.43
CA GLN A 375 -40.92 -33.82 13.57
C GLN A 375 -40.20 -33.03 12.45
N SER A 376 -40.88 -32.07 11.81
CA SER A 376 -40.26 -31.20 10.80
C SER A 376 -39.14 -30.34 11.38
N ILE A 377 -39.32 -29.78 12.58
CA ILE A 377 -38.30 -29.02 13.31
C ILE A 377 -37.09 -29.90 13.60
N ASN A 378 -37.31 -31.10 14.16
CA ASN A 378 -36.24 -32.04 14.48
C ASN A 378 -35.43 -32.43 13.23
N ALA A 379 -36.11 -32.69 12.12
CA ALA A 379 -35.45 -33.03 10.86
C ALA A 379 -34.69 -31.83 10.26
N ALA A 380 -35.21 -30.60 10.37
CA ALA A 380 -34.48 -29.39 9.99
C ALA A 380 -33.22 -29.18 10.86
N CYS A 381 -33.34 -29.34 12.18
CA CYS A 381 -32.23 -29.26 13.13
C CYS A 381 -31.15 -30.32 12.84
N ASN A 382 -31.56 -31.55 12.52
CA ASN A 382 -30.61 -32.60 12.15
C ASN A 382 -29.88 -32.29 10.84
N ALA A 383 -30.57 -31.76 9.83
CA ALA A 383 -29.95 -31.35 8.57
C ALA A 383 -28.93 -30.23 8.80
N LEU A 384 -29.30 -29.18 9.55
CA LEU A 384 -28.38 -28.11 9.92
C LEU A 384 -27.19 -28.65 10.73
N ARG A 385 -27.42 -29.58 11.66
CA ARG A 385 -26.34 -30.19 12.47
C ARG A 385 -25.29 -30.87 11.59
N TYR A 386 -25.72 -31.67 10.61
CA TYR A 386 -24.80 -32.30 9.66
C TYR A 386 -24.02 -31.27 8.85
N ARG A 387 -24.68 -30.20 8.40
CA ARG A 387 -24.02 -29.11 7.69
C ARG A 387 -22.98 -28.40 8.55
N LEU A 388 -23.30 -28.10 9.81
CA LEU A 388 -22.36 -27.45 10.73
C LEU A 388 -21.15 -28.34 11.03
N TYR A 389 -21.34 -29.66 11.21
CA TYR A 389 -20.22 -30.60 11.33
C TYR A 389 -19.31 -30.57 10.10
N PHE A 390 -19.91 -30.57 8.90
CA PHE A 390 -19.17 -30.46 7.65
C PHE A 390 -18.39 -29.15 7.55
N LEU A 391 -19.03 -28.01 7.84
CA LEU A 391 -18.40 -26.68 7.79
C LEU A 391 -17.28 -26.54 8.81
N ASN A 392 -17.50 -26.94 10.07
CA ASN A 392 -16.46 -26.93 11.11
C ASN A 392 -15.25 -27.78 10.71
N ASN A 393 -15.46 -28.96 10.11
CA ASN A 393 -14.37 -29.81 9.63
C ASN A 393 -13.61 -29.17 8.45
N LEU A 394 -14.33 -28.59 7.48
CA LEU A 394 -13.72 -27.91 6.34
C LEU A 394 -12.83 -26.74 6.80
N ILE A 395 -13.31 -25.94 7.74
CA ILE A 395 -12.55 -24.84 8.35
C ILE A 395 -11.33 -25.37 9.09
N SER A 396 -11.51 -26.41 9.92
CA SER A 396 -10.39 -27.00 10.68
C SER A 396 -9.30 -27.54 9.76
N LYS A 397 -9.68 -28.16 8.62
CA LYS A 397 -8.73 -28.62 7.61
C LYS A 397 -7.95 -27.45 6.98
N LYS A 398 -8.65 -26.40 6.55
CA LYS A 398 -8.00 -25.20 5.97
C LYS A 398 -7.08 -24.52 7.00
N LEU A 399 -7.52 -24.42 8.25
CA LEU A 399 -6.71 -23.86 9.32
C LEU A 399 -5.45 -24.68 9.55
N ASN A 400 -5.53 -26.01 9.54
CA ASN A 400 -4.35 -26.87 9.65
C ASN A 400 -3.34 -26.63 8.51
N GLU A 401 -3.81 -26.41 7.28
CA GLU A 401 -2.93 -26.02 6.15
C GLU A 401 -2.23 -24.68 6.43
N ASN A 402 -2.96 -23.70 6.96
CA ASN A 402 -2.43 -22.39 7.34
C ASN A 402 -1.41 -22.46 8.50
N LEU A 403 -1.68 -23.27 9.53
CA LEU A 403 -0.77 -23.47 10.66
C LEU A 403 0.51 -24.19 10.24
N ASN A 404 0.42 -25.17 9.33
CA ASN A 404 1.60 -25.78 8.71
C ASN A 404 2.46 -24.73 8.01
N ARG A 405 1.82 -23.89 7.17
CA ARG A 405 2.50 -22.80 6.46
C ARG A 405 3.15 -21.80 7.43
N ALA A 406 2.48 -21.46 8.53
CA ALA A 406 3.02 -20.58 9.57
C ALA A 406 4.34 -21.09 10.15
N ILE A 407 4.40 -22.39 10.46
CA ILE A 407 5.62 -23.00 11.00
C ILE A 407 6.68 -23.16 9.91
N ASP A 408 6.30 -23.51 8.68
CA ASP A 408 7.26 -23.63 7.56
C ASP A 408 7.92 -22.28 7.26
N ASN A 409 7.15 -21.18 7.25
CA ASN A 409 7.68 -19.83 7.10
C ASN A 409 8.56 -19.41 8.30
N SER A 410 8.19 -19.78 9.52
CA SER A 410 9.01 -19.52 10.71
C SER A 410 10.35 -20.26 10.66
N ILE A 411 10.35 -21.51 10.18
CA ILE A 411 11.57 -22.30 9.94
C ILE A 411 12.41 -21.67 8.83
N ALA A 412 11.80 -21.17 7.76
CA ALA A 412 12.51 -20.48 6.69
C ALA A 412 13.18 -19.20 7.21
N SER A 413 12.49 -18.43 8.07
CA SER A 413 13.06 -17.26 8.76
C SER A 413 14.26 -17.64 9.63
N CYS A 414 14.13 -18.67 10.47
CA CYS A 414 15.24 -19.20 11.26
C CYS A 414 16.41 -19.65 10.37
N ARG A 415 16.14 -20.35 9.26
CA ARG A 415 17.19 -20.79 8.33
C ARG A 415 17.93 -19.59 7.74
N TYR A 416 17.21 -18.55 7.33
CA TYR A 416 17.81 -17.31 6.84
C TYR A 416 18.71 -16.66 7.90
N HIS A 417 18.22 -16.49 9.11
CA HIS A 417 18.95 -15.81 10.18
C HIS A 417 20.20 -16.55 10.66
N PHE A 418 20.19 -17.88 10.68
CA PHE A 418 21.27 -18.68 11.27
C PHE A 418 22.22 -19.32 10.24
N PHE A 419 21.73 -19.68 9.05
CA PHE A 419 22.49 -20.53 8.11
C PHE A 419 22.74 -19.91 6.75
N SER A 420 21.86 -19.04 6.25
CA SER A 420 22.00 -18.48 4.91
C SER A 420 23.27 -17.62 4.76
N TYR A 421 23.95 -17.77 3.62
CA TYR A 421 25.17 -17.02 3.31
C TYR A 421 24.97 -15.50 3.36
N ASN A 422 23.81 -15.03 2.86
CA ASN A 422 23.38 -13.63 2.84
C ASN A 422 22.56 -13.21 4.09
N GLY A 423 22.50 -14.06 5.11
CA GLY A 423 21.80 -13.77 6.37
C GLY A 423 22.74 -13.24 7.46
N PRO A 424 22.19 -12.80 8.60
CA PRO A 424 22.96 -12.26 9.72
C PRO A 424 23.85 -13.28 10.46
N LYS A 425 23.66 -14.59 10.25
CA LYS A 425 24.45 -15.69 10.83
C LYS A 425 24.49 -15.65 12.35
N TYR A 426 23.32 -15.56 12.98
CA TYR A 426 23.19 -15.66 14.44
C TYR A 426 23.76 -16.98 14.95
N LYS A 427 24.35 -16.94 16.16
CA LYS A 427 25.01 -18.12 16.77
C LYS A 427 24.12 -18.89 17.72
N LYS A 428 23.25 -18.18 18.44
CA LYS A 428 22.38 -18.74 19.48
C LYS A 428 21.02 -18.07 19.45
N LEU A 429 19.98 -18.81 19.84
CA LEU A 429 18.68 -18.22 20.11
C LEU A 429 18.68 -17.45 21.42
N SER A 430 18.12 -16.24 21.39
CA SER A 430 17.93 -15.42 22.59
C SER A 430 16.85 -14.38 22.36
N LEU A 431 16.11 -14.03 23.40
CA LEU A 431 15.26 -12.84 23.41
C LEU A 431 15.96 -11.67 24.10
N PRO A 432 15.79 -10.43 23.62
CA PRO A 432 15.09 -10.05 22.37
C PRO A 432 16.01 -10.09 21.14
N SER A 433 17.31 -10.38 21.29
CA SER A 433 18.33 -10.09 20.28
C SER A 433 18.34 -11.02 19.05
N THR A 434 18.10 -12.31 19.22
CA THR A 434 18.20 -13.31 18.15
C THR A 434 17.05 -14.32 18.24
N PRO A 435 15.79 -13.87 18.04
CA PRO A 435 14.64 -14.74 18.18
C PRO A 435 14.56 -15.77 17.05
N PHE A 436 13.79 -16.84 17.27
CA PHE A 436 13.55 -17.88 16.26
C PHE A 436 12.92 -17.30 14.99
N VAL A 437 12.01 -16.34 15.19
CA VAL A 437 11.39 -15.50 14.17
C VAL A 437 11.16 -14.12 14.80
N GLY A 438 11.22 -13.03 14.04
CA GLY A 438 10.93 -11.69 14.58
C GLY A 438 9.46 -11.55 15.03
N ASN A 439 9.18 -10.61 15.91
CA ASN A 439 7.82 -10.34 16.40
C ASN A 439 6.96 -9.75 15.29
N TYR A 440 5.72 -10.23 15.16
CA TYR A 440 4.75 -9.67 14.21
C TYR A 440 3.83 -8.64 14.87
N PHE A 441 3.85 -8.56 16.20
CA PHE A 441 3.03 -7.62 16.96
C PHE A 441 3.84 -6.84 17.98
N HIS A 442 3.49 -5.57 18.13
CA HIS A 442 3.85 -4.78 19.29
C HIS A 442 2.96 -5.19 20.46
N TYR A 443 3.58 -5.43 21.60
CA TYR A 443 2.90 -5.78 22.84
C TYR A 443 2.90 -4.61 23.82
N PRO A 444 1.80 -4.39 24.57
CA PRO A 444 1.73 -3.33 25.58
C PRO A 444 2.91 -3.39 26.55
N ASN A 445 3.52 -2.23 26.82
CA ASN A 445 4.74 -2.10 27.65
C ASN A 445 5.95 -2.92 27.16
N ARG A 446 5.93 -3.40 25.91
CA ARG A 446 6.94 -4.31 25.32
C ARG A 446 7.14 -5.58 26.16
N GLU A 447 6.09 -6.03 26.86
CA GLU A 447 6.14 -7.20 27.74
C GLU A 447 5.72 -8.46 26.99
N LEU A 448 6.66 -9.39 26.81
CA LEU A 448 6.38 -10.73 26.29
C LEU A 448 5.85 -11.63 27.42
N LYS A 449 4.56 -11.96 27.36
CA LYS A 449 3.88 -12.84 28.32
C LYS A 449 3.76 -14.27 27.79
N HIS A 450 3.56 -15.21 28.71
CA HIS A 450 3.32 -16.61 28.38
C HIS A 450 2.04 -16.75 27.54
N PRO A 451 1.97 -17.69 26.57
CA PRO A 451 0.81 -17.81 25.69
C PRO A 451 -0.50 -18.07 26.44
N ASP A 452 -0.47 -18.74 27.59
CA ASP A 452 -1.66 -18.97 28.43
C ASP A 452 -2.26 -17.67 28.98
N ASP A 453 -1.41 -16.69 29.31
CA ASP A 453 -1.84 -15.37 29.76
C ASP A 453 -2.36 -14.56 28.56
N ILE A 454 -1.64 -14.62 27.44
CA ILE A 454 -2.08 -13.99 26.18
C ILE A 454 -3.45 -14.48 25.77
N ASN A 455 -3.69 -15.79 25.84
CA ASN A 455 -4.96 -16.41 25.49
C ASN A 455 -6.13 -15.83 26.31
N LYS A 456 -5.91 -15.50 27.59
CA LYS A 456 -6.92 -14.83 28.42
C LYS A 456 -7.05 -13.34 28.07
N LEU A 457 -5.93 -12.66 27.86
CA LEU A 457 -5.92 -11.21 27.61
C LEU A 457 -6.58 -10.85 26.27
N ILE A 458 -6.30 -11.60 25.19
CA ILE A 458 -6.90 -11.35 23.86
C ILE A 458 -8.41 -11.61 23.81
N GLU A 459 -8.95 -12.36 24.78
CA GLU A 459 -10.39 -12.60 24.92
C GLU A 459 -11.07 -11.55 25.78
N TYR A 460 -10.49 -11.22 26.94
CA TYR A 460 -11.21 -10.54 28.01
C TYR A 460 -10.67 -9.16 28.37
N ASP A 461 -9.43 -8.82 28.02
CA ASP A 461 -8.84 -7.51 28.34
C ASP A 461 -8.94 -6.56 27.15
N TYR A 462 -9.86 -5.60 27.26
CA TYR A 462 -10.08 -4.59 26.23
C TYR A 462 -8.86 -3.69 26.02
N ASN A 463 -8.18 -3.28 27.11
CA ASN A 463 -7.03 -2.39 27.01
C ASN A 463 -5.85 -3.09 26.34
N TYR A 464 -5.65 -4.36 26.66
CA TYR A 464 -4.67 -5.22 26.00
C TYR A 464 -4.99 -5.35 24.50
N GLN A 465 -6.23 -5.69 24.15
CA GLN A 465 -6.67 -5.82 22.76
C GLN A 465 -6.48 -4.54 21.95
N LEU A 466 -6.69 -3.37 22.58
CA LEU A 466 -6.54 -2.07 21.96
C LEU A 466 -5.08 -1.72 21.63
N HIS A 467 -4.13 -2.22 22.44
CA HIS A 467 -2.71 -1.85 22.37
C HIS A 467 -1.78 -2.96 21.86
N VAL A 468 -2.31 -4.13 21.49
CA VAL A 468 -1.60 -5.09 20.64
C VAL A 468 -1.76 -4.65 19.19
N MET A 469 -0.66 -4.28 18.54
CA MET A 469 -0.67 -3.64 17.23
C MET A 469 0.17 -4.41 16.23
N ALA A 470 -0.32 -4.58 15.01
CA ALA A 470 0.37 -5.33 13.97
C ALA A 470 1.59 -4.57 13.42
N HIS A 471 2.71 -5.26 13.29
CA HIS A 471 3.89 -4.72 12.63
C HIS A 471 3.75 -4.70 11.11
N ASN A 472 4.35 -3.71 10.47
CA ASN A 472 4.41 -3.63 9.02
C ASN A 472 5.55 -4.51 8.46
N GLY A 473 5.58 -4.64 7.14
CA GLY A 473 6.58 -5.43 6.44
C GLY A 473 6.24 -5.52 4.95
N TRP A 474 6.73 -6.58 4.31
CA TRP A 474 6.41 -6.89 2.92
C TRP A 474 6.27 -8.40 2.71
N ILE A 475 5.56 -8.79 1.66
CA ILE A 475 5.35 -10.18 1.28
C ILE A 475 5.97 -10.38 -0.11
N ILE A 476 6.71 -11.48 -0.28
CA ILE A 476 7.34 -11.81 -1.56
C ILE A 476 6.25 -12.04 -2.62
N ASN A 477 6.34 -11.35 -3.75
CA ASN A 477 5.42 -11.47 -4.89
C ASN A 477 3.94 -11.23 -4.55
N ASP A 478 3.67 -10.30 -3.64
CA ASP A 478 2.30 -9.92 -3.30
C ASP A 478 1.66 -8.99 -4.35
N ASP A 479 0.34 -8.96 -4.36
CA ASP A 479 -0.42 -7.95 -5.08
C ASP A 479 -0.29 -6.59 -4.37
N PRO A 480 0.30 -5.57 -5.01
CA PRO A 480 0.49 -4.25 -4.40
C PRO A 480 -0.83 -3.54 -4.08
N LEU A 481 -1.93 -3.90 -4.74
CA LEU A 481 -3.26 -3.33 -4.44
C LEU A 481 -3.92 -3.99 -3.22
N ARG A 482 -3.39 -5.12 -2.75
CA ARG A 482 -3.93 -5.86 -1.63
C ARG A 482 -3.28 -5.41 -0.33
N ASN A 483 -4.10 -5.09 0.66
CA ASN A 483 -3.62 -4.80 1.99
C ASN A 483 -3.60 -6.09 2.85
N PHE A 484 -2.42 -6.65 3.03
CA PHE A 484 -2.21 -7.92 3.75
C PHE A 484 -2.63 -7.94 5.23
N ALA A 485 -3.04 -6.80 5.81
CA ALA A 485 -3.55 -6.71 7.18
C ALA A 485 -5.09 -6.66 7.28
N GLU A 486 -5.79 -6.52 6.15
CA GLU A 486 -7.25 -6.45 6.14
C GLU A 486 -7.92 -7.79 6.49
N SER A 487 -9.20 -7.71 6.87
CA SER A 487 -9.99 -8.91 7.14
C SER A 487 -10.15 -9.74 5.86
N GLY A 488 -10.05 -11.07 6.00
CA GLY A 488 -10.02 -12.02 4.88
C GLY A 488 -8.60 -12.41 4.48
N GLU A 489 -7.60 -11.63 4.90
CA GLU A 489 -6.19 -11.97 4.71
C GLU A 489 -5.65 -12.82 5.85
N GLU A 490 -4.88 -13.85 5.49
CA GLU A 490 -4.31 -14.80 6.44
C GLU A 490 -2.80 -14.59 6.62
N SER A 491 -2.23 -13.52 6.08
CA SER A 491 -0.78 -13.28 6.01
C SER A 491 -0.08 -13.27 7.37
N TYR A 492 -0.71 -12.71 8.41
CA TYR A 492 -0.17 -12.72 9.78
C TYR A 492 -0.26 -14.10 10.42
N LEU A 493 -1.38 -14.81 10.21
CA LEU A 493 -1.58 -16.18 10.72
C LEU A 493 -0.55 -17.12 10.09
N ARG A 494 -0.41 -17.06 8.77
CA ARG A 494 0.47 -17.91 7.95
C ARG A 494 1.93 -17.48 7.98
N ARG A 495 2.27 -16.37 8.65
CA ARG A 495 3.65 -15.84 8.70
C ARG A 495 4.25 -15.57 7.32
N ASP A 496 3.42 -15.10 6.39
CA ASP A 496 3.87 -14.77 5.03
C ASP A 496 4.69 -13.48 4.98
N LEU A 497 4.47 -12.59 5.97
CA LEU A 497 5.09 -11.28 6.06
C LEU A 497 6.57 -11.40 6.48
N ILE A 498 7.46 -10.71 5.76
CA ILE A 498 8.78 -10.34 6.25
C ILE A 498 8.60 -9.06 7.03
N GLN A 499 8.55 -9.22 8.35
CA GLN A 499 8.15 -8.22 9.33
C GLN A 499 9.30 -7.30 9.73
N TRP A 500 8.96 -6.03 9.96
CA TRP A 500 9.85 -5.05 10.57
C TRP A 500 9.37 -4.79 12.01
N SER A 501 9.99 -5.47 12.97
CA SER A 501 9.53 -5.49 14.37
C SER A 501 9.66 -4.16 15.12
N ASP A 502 10.20 -3.11 14.50
CA ASP A 502 10.22 -1.75 15.05
C ASP A 502 9.13 -0.84 14.45
N LEU A 503 8.39 -1.32 13.45
CA LEU A 503 7.44 -0.52 12.67
C LEU A 503 6.00 -1.04 12.84
N ILE A 504 5.09 -0.22 13.34
CA ILE A 504 3.66 -0.53 13.42
C ILE A 504 2.96 -0.10 12.13
N LYS A 505 2.12 -0.97 11.56
CA LYS A 505 1.37 -0.69 10.33
C LYS A 505 0.23 0.29 10.60
N LEU A 506 0.12 1.31 9.74
CA LEU A 506 -0.93 2.34 9.84
C LEU A 506 -2.22 1.91 9.13
N ARG A 507 -3.37 2.09 9.79
CA ARG A 507 -4.69 1.66 9.36
C ARG A 507 -5.56 2.84 8.91
N TYR A 508 -5.48 3.19 7.63
CA TYR A 508 -6.29 4.29 7.06
C TYR A 508 -7.73 3.88 6.75
N GLY A 509 -7.98 2.61 6.42
CA GLY A 509 -9.26 2.16 5.87
C GLY A 509 -9.42 2.47 4.38
N SER A 510 -10.67 2.53 3.92
CA SER A 510 -11.04 2.77 2.52
C SER A 510 -11.18 4.24 2.16
N ARG A 511 -11.30 5.12 3.17
CA ARG A 511 -11.52 6.56 3.04
C ARG A 511 -11.09 7.29 4.32
N CYS A 512 -10.97 8.61 4.25
CA CYS A 512 -10.48 9.42 5.37
C CYS A 512 -11.36 9.36 6.62
N GLU A 513 -12.66 9.06 6.47
CA GLU A 513 -13.61 8.93 7.59
C GLU A 513 -13.38 7.66 8.44
N ASP A 514 -12.69 6.64 7.90
CA ASP A 514 -12.47 5.37 8.59
C ASP A 514 -11.39 5.47 9.69
N CYS A 515 -10.49 6.48 9.59
CA CYS A 515 -9.56 6.87 10.64
C CYS A 515 -9.17 8.37 10.53
N PRO A 516 -10.06 9.30 10.96
CA PRO A 516 -9.87 10.73 10.75
C PRO A 516 -8.63 11.31 11.42
N SER A 517 -8.29 10.80 12.63
CA SER A 517 -7.13 11.22 13.41
C SER A 517 -5.82 10.95 12.66
N LEU A 518 -5.66 9.72 12.13
CA LEU A 518 -4.50 9.32 11.32
C LEU A 518 -4.42 10.13 10.02
N TYR A 519 -5.55 10.29 9.31
CA TYR A 519 -5.58 11.07 8.08
C TYR A 519 -5.14 12.52 8.33
N SER A 520 -5.67 13.18 9.37
CA SER A 520 -5.28 14.53 9.76
C SER A 520 -3.80 14.62 10.15
N TYR A 521 -3.31 13.64 10.91
CA TYR A 521 -1.91 13.54 11.31
C TYR A 521 -0.97 13.46 10.10
N MET A 522 -1.29 12.62 9.11
CA MET A 522 -0.49 12.49 7.89
C MET A 522 -0.66 13.64 6.91
N LYS A 523 -1.82 14.30 6.91
CA LYS A 523 -2.03 15.54 6.17
C LYS A 523 -1.12 16.65 6.70
N GLU A 524 -0.97 16.78 8.02
CA GLU A 524 -0.03 17.74 8.61
C GLU A 524 1.43 17.39 8.31
N TYR A 525 1.81 16.11 8.35
CA TYR A 525 3.13 15.67 7.92
C TYR A 525 3.42 16.06 6.46
N THR A 526 2.45 15.82 5.58
CA THR A 526 2.52 16.22 4.16
C THR A 526 2.67 17.74 4.01
N ARG A 527 1.93 18.52 4.82
CA ARG A 527 2.05 19.99 4.85
C ARG A 527 3.46 20.44 5.20
N LEU A 528 4.06 19.86 6.25
CA LEU A 528 5.41 20.19 6.69
C LEU A 528 6.45 19.90 5.59
N VAL A 529 6.32 18.77 4.90
CA VAL A 529 7.22 18.43 3.78
C VAL A 529 7.00 19.37 2.59
N ALA A 530 5.76 19.58 2.15
CA ALA A 530 5.43 20.42 1.00
C ALA A 530 5.79 21.91 1.19
N THR A 531 5.76 22.40 2.44
CA THR A 531 6.21 23.76 2.78
C THR A 531 7.73 23.89 2.90
N THR A 532 8.45 22.78 3.11
CA THR A 532 9.90 22.79 3.36
C THR A 532 10.73 22.45 2.12
N PHE A 533 10.25 21.51 1.30
CA PHE A 533 10.99 20.93 0.18
C PHE A 533 10.36 21.23 -1.17
N HIS A 534 11.14 21.01 -2.24
CA HIS A 534 10.70 21.18 -3.63
C HIS A 534 9.91 19.97 -4.15
N GLY A 535 9.95 18.87 -3.41
CA GLY A 535 9.32 17.60 -3.77
C GLY A 535 9.51 16.54 -2.70
N CYS A 536 9.07 15.32 -2.99
CA CYS A 536 9.28 14.16 -2.16
C CYS A 536 9.69 12.93 -2.98
N ARG A 537 10.20 11.92 -2.26
CA ARG A 537 10.21 10.53 -2.70
C ARG A 537 9.16 9.78 -1.88
N LEU A 538 8.21 9.12 -2.53
CA LEU A 538 7.23 8.26 -1.86
C LEU A 538 7.89 6.90 -1.59
N ASP A 539 8.18 6.65 -0.32
CA ASP A 539 8.74 5.37 0.14
C ASP A 539 7.70 4.25 0.01
N ASN A 540 8.13 3.11 -0.54
CA ASN A 540 7.30 1.93 -0.72
C ASN A 540 5.88 2.28 -1.24
N CYS A 541 5.82 3.08 -2.32
CA CYS A 541 4.59 3.68 -2.83
C CYS A 541 3.56 2.63 -3.25
N HIS A 542 4.02 1.47 -3.71
CA HIS A 542 3.17 0.35 -4.11
C HIS A 542 2.42 -0.29 -2.93
N SER A 543 2.86 -0.07 -1.68
CA SER A 543 2.15 -0.54 -0.48
C SER A 543 1.30 0.54 0.19
N THR A 544 1.30 1.77 -0.34
CA THR A 544 0.49 2.88 0.17
C THR A 544 -0.91 2.83 -0.46
N PRO A 545 -1.99 2.96 0.33
CA PRO A 545 -3.33 3.04 -0.24
C PRO A 545 -3.43 4.13 -1.31
N LEU A 546 -3.83 3.74 -2.52
CA LEU A 546 -3.77 4.61 -3.70
C LEU A 546 -4.59 5.90 -3.53
N TRP A 547 -5.76 5.79 -2.88
CA TRP A 547 -6.61 6.94 -2.57
C TRP A 547 -5.94 7.93 -1.61
N LEU A 548 -5.18 7.43 -0.64
CA LEU A 548 -4.46 8.24 0.35
C LEU A 548 -3.32 8.98 -0.34
N ALA A 549 -2.47 8.25 -1.08
CA ALA A 549 -1.35 8.84 -1.82
C ALA A 549 -1.84 9.93 -2.77
N GLN A 550 -2.94 9.69 -3.50
CA GLN A 550 -3.55 10.71 -4.36
C GLN A 550 -3.95 11.97 -3.59
N GLN A 551 -4.70 11.83 -2.49
CA GLN A 551 -5.16 13.00 -1.71
C GLN A 551 -4.01 13.76 -1.06
N MET A 552 -2.99 13.06 -0.56
CA MET A 552 -1.83 13.71 0.05
C MET A 552 -1.01 14.47 -0.99
N MET A 553 -0.80 13.88 -2.17
CA MET A 553 -0.06 14.55 -3.24
C MET A 553 -0.83 15.71 -3.87
N ASP A 554 -2.17 15.64 -3.91
CA ASP A 554 -3.03 16.77 -4.25
C ASP A 554 -2.87 17.91 -3.27
N TYR A 555 -2.90 17.60 -1.98
CA TYR A 555 -2.71 18.59 -0.94
C TYR A 555 -1.29 19.19 -0.96
N ALA A 556 -0.26 18.38 -1.23
CA ALA A 556 1.09 18.88 -1.43
C ALA A 556 1.18 19.87 -2.61
N ARG A 557 0.46 19.58 -3.71
CA ARG A 557 0.39 20.46 -4.89
C ARG A 557 -0.50 21.68 -4.70
N GLU A 558 -1.47 21.63 -3.81
CA GLU A 558 -2.23 22.82 -3.38
C GLU A 558 -1.29 23.83 -2.70
N ILE A 559 -0.37 23.35 -1.86
CA ILE A 559 0.63 24.16 -1.14
C ILE A 559 1.75 24.62 -2.07
N ASN A 560 2.28 23.71 -2.88
CA ASN A 560 3.35 23.95 -3.83
C ASN A 560 2.96 23.40 -5.21
N PRO A 561 2.42 24.24 -6.12
CA PRO A 561 1.94 23.78 -7.44
C PRO A 561 2.95 23.02 -8.30
N ASN A 562 4.25 23.23 -8.05
CA ASN A 562 5.34 22.58 -8.76
C ASN A 562 5.96 21.42 -7.97
N PHE A 563 5.31 20.96 -6.89
CA PHE A 563 5.83 19.90 -6.03
C PHE A 563 6.13 18.64 -6.83
N TYR A 564 7.40 18.25 -6.82
CA TYR A 564 7.93 17.12 -7.56
C TYR A 564 7.74 15.82 -6.80
N ILE A 565 7.22 14.80 -7.46
CA ILE A 565 6.90 13.51 -6.83
C ILE A 565 7.74 12.43 -7.51
N ASN A 566 8.77 11.96 -6.82
CA ASN A 566 9.45 10.71 -7.15
C ASN A 566 8.78 9.57 -6.35
N ALA A 567 8.81 8.34 -6.84
CA ALA A 567 8.24 7.19 -6.12
C ALA A 567 9.09 5.93 -6.23
N GLU A 568 9.22 5.22 -5.12
CA GLU A 568 9.64 3.82 -5.14
C GLU A 568 8.45 2.92 -5.49
N LEU A 569 8.28 2.69 -6.79
CA LEU A 569 7.14 1.96 -7.34
C LEU A 569 7.64 0.75 -8.14
N SER A 570 7.23 -0.44 -7.71
CA SER A 570 7.56 -1.69 -8.36
C SER A 570 6.41 -2.68 -8.19
N THR A 571 5.36 -2.54 -9.02
CA THR A 571 4.19 -3.44 -8.97
C THR A 571 4.41 -4.77 -9.70
N GLY A 572 5.53 -4.92 -10.42
CA GLY A 572 5.78 -6.05 -11.32
C GLY A 572 4.99 -6.00 -12.62
N ASN A 573 4.15 -4.97 -12.82
CA ASN A 573 3.32 -4.79 -14.01
C ASN A 573 3.32 -3.32 -14.47
N ILE A 574 3.78 -3.08 -15.69
CA ILE A 574 3.89 -1.72 -16.27
C ILE A 574 2.55 -0.98 -16.30
N LYS A 575 1.44 -1.70 -16.53
CA LYS A 575 0.09 -1.13 -16.55
C LYS A 575 -0.36 -0.68 -15.16
N THR A 576 -0.08 -1.51 -14.16
CA THR A 576 -0.36 -1.17 -12.75
C THR A 576 0.52 -0.01 -12.29
N ASP A 577 1.80 0.01 -12.67
CA ASP A 577 2.68 1.17 -12.44
C ASP A 577 2.08 2.45 -13.07
N ALA A 578 1.62 2.38 -14.32
CA ALA A 578 0.99 3.51 -15.01
C ALA A 578 -0.29 3.99 -14.30
N LEU A 579 -1.12 3.08 -13.76
CA LEU A 579 -2.27 3.43 -12.95
C LEU A 579 -1.88 4.24 -11.71
N PHE A 580 -0.87 3.79 -10.95
CA PHE A 580 -0.36 4.52 -9.79
C PHE A 580 0.19 5.89 -10.19
N ILE A 581 1.00 5.94 -11.26
CA ILE A 581 1.59 7.17 -11.77
C ILE A 581 0.49 8.16 -12.15
N ASN A 582 -0.50 7.74 -12.94
CA ASN A 582 -1.61 8.55 -13.37
C ASN A 582 -2.44 9.04 -12.18
N GLN A 583 -2.85 8.13 -11.29
CA GLN A 583 -3.78 8.50 -10.22
C GLN A 583 -3.14 9.42 -9.17
N ILE A 584 -1.90 9.16 -8.75
CA ILE A 584 -1.16 9.98 -7.78
C ILE A 584 -0.60 11.25 -8.45
N GLY A 585 -0.30 11.16 -9.73
CA GLY A 585 0.40 12.21 -10.47
C GLY A 585 1.92 12.18 -10.24
N ILE A 586 2.52 10.99 -10.16
CA ILE A 586 3.97 10.81 -9.98
C ILE A 586 4.73 11.41 -11.17
N ASN A 587 5.81 12.15 -10.91
CA ASN A 587 6.70 12.70 -11.93
C ASN A 587 7.70 11.64 -12.41
N SER A 588 8.40 10.99 -11.49
CA SER A 588 9.39 9.94 -11.80
C SER A 588 9.31 8.74 -10.87
N VAL A 589 9.85 7.61 -11.34
CA VAL A 589 9.97 6.38 -10.55
C VAL A 589 11.43 5.99 -10.37
N VAL A 590 11.74 5.36 -9.24
CA VAL A 590 13.09 4.83 -8.97
C VAL A 590 13.35 3.58 -9.82
N LYS A 591 14.51 3.53 -10.48
CA LYS A 591 15.07 2.34 -11.12
C LYS A 591 16.54 2.18 -10.71
N GLU A 592 17.01 0.95 -10.55
CA GLU A 592 18.31 0.68 -9.94
C GLU A 592 19.19 -0.16 -10.85
N SER A 593 20.40 0.31 -11.14
CA SER A 593 21.39 -0.45 -11.91
C SER A 593 21.83 -1.75 -11.19
N HIS A 594 21.69 -1.76 -9.86
CA HIS A 594 21.89 -2.91 -8.99
C HIS A 594 20.80 -3.97 -9.14
N ARG A 595 19.82 -3.86 -10.03
CA ARG A 595 18.97 -5.03 -10.33
C ARG A 595 19.57 -5.94 -11.38
N SER A 596 20.43 -5.40 -12.25
CA SER A 596 21.12 -6.16 -13.29
C SER A 596 22.18 -7.09 -12.69
N PHE A 597 22.13 -8.35 -13.10
CA PHE A 597 23.11 -9.37 -12.71
C PHE A 597 24.43 -9.22 -13.48
N ASP A 598 24.34 -8.89 -14.77
CA ASP A 598 25.49 -8.81 -15.67
C ASP A 598 25.45 -7.54 -16.57
N PRO A 599 26.51 -7.26 -17.35
CA PRO A 599 26.54 -6.11 -18.25
C PRO A 599 25.47 -6.13 -19.36
N TYR A 600 24.99 -7.30 -19.77
CA TYR A 600 23.98 -7.43 -20.82
C TYR A 600 22.61 -6.98 -20.28
N GLU A 601 22.21 -7.46 -19.10
CA GLU A 601 21.01 -7.00 -18.41
C GLU A 601 21.07 -5.51 -18.07
N LEU A 602 22.26 -4.99 -17.71
CA LEU A 602 22.44 -3.56 -17.47
C LEU A 602 22.19 -2.75 -18.75
N GLY A 603 22.70 -3.20 -19.90
CA GLY A 603 22.43 -2.58 -21.20
C GLY A 603 20.94 -2.57 -21.55
N GLN A 604 20.22 -3.68 -21.29
CA GLN A 604 18.76 -3.73 -21.46
C GLN A 604 18.04 -2.75 -20.54
N MET A 605 18.44 -2.66 -19.28
CA MET A 605 17.83 -1.75 -18.31
C MET A 605 18.07 -0.29 -18.69
N ILE A 606 19.29 0.07 -19.10
CA ILE A 606 19.61 1.40 -19.62
C ILE A 606 18.70 1.71 -20.83
N SER A 607 18.60 0.80 -21.79
CA SER A 607 17.72 0.99 -22.96
C SER A 607 16.24 1.11 -22.58
N LEU A 608 15.81 0.47 -21.50
CA LEU A 608 14.42 0.53 -21.02
C LEU A 608 14.10 1.89 -20.41
N VAL A 609 15.00 2.43 -19.59
CA VAL A 609 14.84 3.70 -18.85
C VAL A 609 15.26 4.93 -19.65
N SER A 610 15.98 4.75 -20.75
CA SER A 610 16.32 5.84 -21.66
C SER A 610 15.08 6.42 -22.33
N GLU A 611 14.98 7.74 -22.30
CA GLU A 611 13.88 8.50 -22.91
C GLU A 611 14.24 9.05 -24.30
N GLY A 612 15.51 8.91 -24.68
CA GLY A 612 15.98 9.34 -25.98
C GLY A 612 15.36 8.53 -27.12
N ASP A 613 14.96 9.23 -28.17
CA ASP A 613 14.61 8.59 -29.43
C ASP A 613 15.87 7.89 -30.01
N PRO A 614 15.74 6.70 -30.64
CA PRO A 614 16.84 6.04 -31.33
C PRO A 614 17.53 6.96 -32.35
N ILE A 615 18.84 6.76 -32.54
CA ILE A 615 19.61 7.51 -33.54
C ILE A 615 18.94 7.35 -34.92
N GLY A 616 18.64 8.47 -35.58
CA GLY A 616 17.96 8.49 -36.88
C GLY A 616 16.43 8.49 -36.82
N SER A 617 15.83 8.69 -35.64
CA SER A 617 14.37 8.83 -35.53
C SER A 617 13.82 10.03 -36.31
N PHE A 618 12.61 9.88 -36.85
CA PHE A 618 11.94 10.94 -37.60
C PHE A 618 11.57 12.12 -36.70
N ILE A 619 11.84 13.34 -37.17
CA ILE A 619 11.45 14.57 -36.48
C ILE A 619 9.92 14.67 -36.48
N LYS A 620 9.35 14.78 -35.28
CA LYS A 620 7.90 14.94 -35.10
C LYS A 620 7.52 16.40 -35.38
N SER A 621 6.42 16.59 -36.12
CA SER A 621 5.80 17.91 -36.34
C SER A 621 5.37 18.55 -35.02
N SER A 622 5.29 19.88 -34.94
CA SER A 622 4.73 20.59 -33.76
C SER A 622 3.28 20.19 -33.46
N ASN A 623 2.54 19.78 -34.49
CA ASN A 623 1.22 19.16 -34.39
C ASN A 623 1.30 17.68 -34.77
N HIS A 624 1.09 16.79 -33.80
CA HIS A 624 1.03 15.34 -34.03
C HIS A 624 0.20 14.61 -32.97
N LYS A 625 -0.07 13.34 -33.21
CA LYS A 625 -0.82 12.47 -32.29
C LYS A 625 -0.10 12.37 -30.94
N LEU A 626 -0.85 12.49 -29.85
CA LEU A 626 -0.38 12.17 -28.51
C LEU A 626 -0.24 10.65 -28.38
N LEU A 627 0.97 10.20 -28.07
CA LEU A 627 1.29 8.78 -27.91
C LEU A 627 1.59 8.47 -26.44
N PRO A 628 1.28 7.24 -25.98
CA PRO A 628 1.66 6.82 -24.64
C PRO A 628 3.19 6.77 -24.54
N ILE A 629 3.72 7.15 -23.38
CA ILE A 629 5.15 7.18 -23.10
C ILE A 629 5.48 6.30 -21.90
N LYS A 630 6.76 6.00 -21.72
CA LYS A 630 7.28 5.37 -20.51
C LYS A 630 7.38 6.42 -19.39
N PRO A 631 7.29 6.01 -18.11
CA PRO A 631 7.51 6.94 -17.01
C PRO A 631 8.97 7.40 -16.91
N TYR A 632 9.15 8.69 -16.60
CA TYR A 632 10.45 9.23 -16.24
C TYR A 632 11.06 8.39 -15.13
N SER A 633 12.33 8.00 -15.29
CA SER A 633 12.99 7.10 -14.35
C SER A 633 14.23 7.76 -13.76
N TRP A 634 14.26 7.87 -12.43
CA TRP A 634 15.51 8.14 -11.72
C TRP A 634 16.33 6.86 -11.71
N PHE A 635 17.27 6.77 -12.66
CA PHE A 635 18.15 5.62 -12.77
C PHE A 635 19.35 5.75 -11.84
N TYR A 636 19.26 5.11 -10.68
CA TYR A 636 20.32 5.08 -9.69
C TYR A 636 21.42 4.10 -10.10
N ASP A 637 22.65 4.59 -10.10
CA ASP A 637 23.84 3.74 -10.07
C ASP A 637 23.87 2.92 -8.77
N GLN A 638 23.62 3.54 -7.63
CA GLN A 638 23.49 2.89 -6.32
C GLN A 638 22.47 3.64 -5.45
N THR A 639 21.45 2.95 -4.96
CA THR A 639 20.53 3.50 -3.95
C THR A 639 21.13 3.34 -2.55
N HIS A 640 20.52 4.00 -1.55
CA HIS A 640 20.95 3.86 -0.16
C HIS A 640 20.62 2.48 0.46
N ASP A 641 19.82 1.65 -0.23
CA ASP A 641 19.49 0.27 0.18
C ASP A 641 20.30 -0.80 -0.57
N ASN A 642 21.11 -0.40 -1.55
CA ASN A 642 21.96 -1.34 -2.27
C ASN A 642 23.23 -1.64 -1.47
N PRO A 643 23.74 -2.89 -1.51
CA PRO A 643 25.10 -3.18 -1.05
C PRO A 643 26.10 -2.35 -1.87
N CYS A 644 27.31 -2.14 -1.35
CA CYS A 644 28.27 -1.33 -2.09
C CYS A 644 28.74 -2.06 -3.37
N GLN A 645 29.14 -1.29 -4.38
CA GLN A 645 29.60 -1.87 -5.66
C GLN A 645 30.79 -2.83 -5.49
N ILE A 646 31.66 -2.59 -4.50
CA ILE A 646 32.81 -3.46 -4.19
C ILE A 646 32.33 -4.83 -3.69
N GLU A 647 31.33 -4.87 -2.82
CA GLU A 647 30.76 -6.13 -2.32
C GLU A 647 30.04 -6.92 -3.42
N ARG A 648 29.35 -6.21 -4.32
CA ARG A 648 28.54 -6.85 -5.36
C ARG A 648 29.34 -7.30 -6.59
N ARG A 649 30.28 -6.48 -7.04
CA ARG A 649 30.93 -6.64 -8.35
C ARG A 649 32.42 -6.94 -8.21
N SER A 650 33.21 -5.99 -7.71
CA SER A 650 34.67 -6.14 -7.53
C SER A 650 35.29 -4.95 -6.82
#